data_AF-A0A1V0AH95-F1
#
_entry.id   AF-A0A1V0AH95-F1
#
_cell.length_a   1.000
_cell.length_b   1.000
_cell.length_c   1.000
_cell.angle_alpha   90.00
_cell.angle_beta   90.00
_cell.angle_gamma   90.00
#
_symmetry.space_group_name_H-M   'P 1'
#
loop_
_entity.id
_entity.type
_entity.pdbx_description
1 polymer ?
#
loop_
_entity_poly.entity_id
_entity_poly.type
_entity_poly.pdbx_seq_one_letter_code
_entity_poly.pdbx_strand_id
1 'polypeptide(L)'
;MLTDINEKMKADDGHPVEYKDRAIIGDLKLSRMRLSRALCFANCTFTSAIDLTATQADGDLIFVDCEMHGLNAPSLRTEGHLVLQRVHNVGAISLMRGRLNGNLRCTGSTFEATDGPALDGRNLQVEGGVQLDEGFAADGEITIVAAQIKGTINARGAQLRNPSGRTIDASHLALDGEFLCGAAFRSEGELRLRLARIGALHARLGHFVNPGRYALMAEGIQVATGLYLRGGFEAHGMVLLSEANVRGEINCTGGTFADPPPDQAVIEAEHLTADAVLMQYQFRAKGKVRLDGSTITDRLSCNGGRFSNKGDIALSANGVNCGEIRLGDGCVINGGVTLHVARIARELSCSGGRVCNPGDIALMANGLICNGTVYLNNGFKAEGTVQFLRARIATELNCTRGTFKGDRTHPALSVNGLICGGAVFLNDGFKAEGMVELINTTIESELNCTNGRFHNVDDDALVAEGLVCRGSVYLNEKFVAKGKVLLHQASVARQLDCTHAKIDRFYARCMKVGTNFIWRPQETPKAVDVSHSHVGNLQDLPASWPGGQATTLAGFAFDEVDDEGVSPDTRITISQRLDWLRSAAFAPDVYQRLVRIYQGDGHSDKARRIAIELQRQRRRQPDLKLRRDGSNGRVWNLGGPLLRLWNWFLDKSVSYGYAFHRLLLLAVLCWVVSWFLFTLAQGQGLMIAAAAGQSGPRPRVSECTASYPCFVPSIYSMELLLPVVNLRQVTYWLPDFAVSPLGKVLWYWVWAVIIFGWMMAIALAGGIGHLFSRRD
;
A
#
# COMPACT_ATOMS: atom_id res chain seq x y z
N MET A 1 -3.79 -1.74 85.33
CA MET A 1 -3.38 -0.96 84.15
C MET A 1 -4.57 -0.31 83.45
N LEU A 2 -5.65 -1.02 83.10
CA LEU A 2 -6.90 -0.39 82.62
C LEU A 2 -7.42 0.70 83.57
N THR A 3 -7.37 0.46 84.88
CA THR A 3 -7.72 1.46 85.90
C THR A 3 -6.77 2.67 85.91
N ASP A 4 -5.45 2.45 85.71
CA ASP A 4 -4.43 3.52 85.63
C ASP A 4 -4.55 4.34 84.34
N ILE A 5 -4.84 3.69 83.20
CA ILE A 5 -5.14 4.37 81.94
C ILE A 5 -6.41 5.22 82.10
N ASN A 6 -7.49 4.65 82.64
CA ASN A 6 -8.73 5.39 82.87
C ASN A 6 -8.58 6.54 83.88
N GLU A 7 -7.75 6.39 84.91
CA GLU A 7 -7.47 7.46 85.88
C GLU A 7 -6.60 8.57 85.26
N LYS A 8 -5.54 8.22 84.53
CA LYS A 8 -4.68 9.20 83.84
C LYS A 8 -5.39 9.92 82.70
N MET A 9 -6.31 9.26 82.01
CA MET A 9 -7.13 9.89 80.98
C MET A 9 -8.19 10.85 81.57
N LYS A 10 -8.56 10.69 82.85
CA LYS A 10 -9.44 11.62 83.58
C LYS A 10 -8.68 12.79 84.22
N ALA A 11 -7.39 12.63 84.49
CA ALA A 11 -6.54 13.70 85.01
C ALA A 11 -6.27 14.72 83.89
N ASP A 12 -6.85 15.92 84.00
CA ASP A 12 -6.77 16.98 82.99
C ASP A 12 -5.54 17.88 83.21
N ASP A 13 -4.34 17.32 83.01
CA ASP A 13 -3.06 18.05 83.14
C ASP A 13 -2.45 18.49 81.79
N GLY A 14 -3.10 18.16 80.67
CA GLY A 14 -2.70 18.57 79.31
C GLY A 14 -1.52 17.82 78.67
N HIS A 15 -0.81 16.93 79.37
CA HIS A 15 0.33 16.19 78.79
C HIS A 15 -0.11 14.95 77.98
N PRO A 16 0.69 14.36 77.09
CA PRO A 16 0.38 13.03 76.53
C PRO A 16 0.50 11.94 77.61
N VAL A 17 -0.35 10.90 77.53
CA VAL A 17 -0.23 9.71 78.39
C VAL A 17 0.74 8.75 77.71
N GLU A 18 1.91 8.53 78.32
CA GLU A 18 3.00 7.76 77.73
C GLU A 18 3.34 6.48 78.53
N TYR A 19 3.52 5.37 77.82
CA TYR A 19 4.00 4.10 78.34
C TYR A 19 5.24 3.66 77.55
N LYS A 20 6.33 3.37 78.26
CA LYS A 20 7.63 2.95 77.70
C LYS A 20 8.13 1.66 78.33
N ASP A 21 8.73 0.79 77.51
CA ASP A 21 9.46 -0.42 77.94
C ASP A 21 8.60 -1.39 78.78
N ARG A 22 7.37 -1.69 78.33
CA ARG A 22 6.42 -2.54 79.07
C ARG A 22 5.88 -3.72 78.28
N ALA A 23 5.70 -4.84 78.97
CA ALA A 23 4.82 -5.93 78.54
C ALA A 23 3.41 -5.72 79.10
N ILE A 24 2.42 -5.60 78.22
CA ILE A 24 1.01 -5.39 78.53
C ILE A 24 0.30 -6.74 78.41
N ILE A 25 -0.02 -7.32 79.56
CA ILE A 25 -0.64 -8.65 79.65
C ILE A 25 -2.17 -8.50 79.75
N GLY A 26 -2.88 -9.20 78.85
CA GLY A 26 -4.34 -9.22 78.76
C GLY A 26 -4.94 -8.15 77.82
N ASP A 27 -6.27 -8.13 77.71
CA ASP A 27 -6.98 -7.27 76.76
C ASP A 27 -6.92 -5.79 77.15
N LEU A 28 -6.37 -4.94 76.26
CA LEU A 28 -6.51 -3.49 76.35
C LEU A 28 -7.83 -3.04 75.69
N LYS A 29 -8.90 -2.94 76.49
CA LYS A 29 -10.24 -2.52 76.03
C LYS A 29 -10.48 -1.04 76.30
N LEU A 30 -10.47 -0.22 75.24
CA LEU A 30 -10.81 1.21 75.24
C LEU A 30 -12.03 1.50 74.36
N SER A 31 -12.83 0.49 74.05
CA SER A 31 -14.00 0.62 73.18
C SER A 31 -15.03 1.61 73.73
N ARG A 32 -15.58 2.44 72.85
CA ARG A 32 -16.56 3.51 73.13
C ARG A 32 -16.09 4.56 74.14
N MET A 33 -14.78 4.66 74.37
CA MET A 33 -14.21 5.68 75.25
C MET A 33 -13.92 6.97 74.48
N ARG A 34 -13.92 8.09 75.22
CA ARG A 34 -13.36 9.36 74.76
C ARG A 34 -12.01 9.57 75.41
N LEU A 35 -10.98 9.72 74.60
CA LEU A 35 -9.60 9.97 74.97
C LEU A 35 -9.33 11.46 74.74
N SER A 36 -9.33 12.26 75.80
CA SER A 36 -9.12 13.72 75.73
C SER A 36 -7.66 14.11 75.45
N ARG A 37 -6.73 13.15 75.60
CA ARG A 37 -5.28 13.34 75.51
C ARG A 37 -4.69 12.35 74.51
N ALA A 38 -3.53 12.69 73.95
CA ALA A 38 -2.76 11.78 73.12
C ALA A 38 -2.26 10.58 73.94
N LEU A 39 -2.26 9.40 73.33
CA LEU A 39 -1.85 8.14 73.96
C LEU A 39 -0.64 7.57 73.20
N CYS A 40 0.47 7.40 73.90
CA CYS A 40 1.75 6.96 73.34
C CYS A 40 2.25 5.68 74.00
N PHE A 41 2.54 4.67 73.19
CA PHE A 41 3.25 3.46 73.58
C PHE A 41 4.56 3.39 72.80
N ALA A 42 5.69 3.29 73.49
CA ALA A 42 6.99 3.11 72.87
C ALA A 42 7.68 1.85 73.44
N ASN A 43 8.26 1.02 72.59
CA ASN A 43 8.96 -0.19 72.99
C ASN A 43 8.11 -1.10 73.91
N CYS A 44 6.88 -1.38 73.49
CA CYS A 44 5.92 -2.16 74.28
C CYS A 44 5.49 -3.44 73.55
N THR A 45 5.24 -4.52 74.30
CA THR A 45 4.70 -5.79 73.78
C THR A 45 3.30 -6.03 74.34
N PHE A 46 2.32 -6.31 73.48
CA PHE A 46 0.93 -6.58 73.86
C PHE A 46 0.62 -8.07 73.67
N THR A 47 0.21 -8.79 74.72
CA THR A 47 -0.08 -10.24 74.60
C THR A 47 -1.43 -10.56 73.95
N SER A 48 -2.27 -9.55 73.72
CA SER A 48 -3.65 -9.69 73.25
C SER A 48 -4.02 -8.50 72.37
N ALA A 49 -5.06 -8.65 71.54
CA ALA A 49 -5.50 -7.61 70.63
C ALA A 49 -5.95 -6.34 71.39
N ILE A 50 -5.63 -5.17 70.83
CA ILE A 50 -6.07 -3.88 71.36
C ILE A 50 -7.46 -3.55 70.80
N ASP A 51 -8.44 -3.24 71.66
CA ASP A 51 -9.81 -2.88 71.25
C ASP A 51 -10.06 -1.37 71.42
N LEU A 52 -10.12 -0.66 70.29
CA LEU A 52 -10.48 0.76 70.16
C LEU A 52 -11.82 0.93 69.39
N THR A 53 -12.72 -0.05 69.47
CA THR A 53 -14.00 0.00 68.75
C THR A 53 -14.81 1.23 69.14
N ALA A 54 -15.15 2.06 68.16
CA ALA A 54 -15.92 3.30 68.33
C ALA A 54 -15.33 4.27 69.38
N THR A 55 -14.00 4.25 69.56
CA THR A 55 -13.29 5.20 70.41
C THR A 55 -13.19 6.57 69.74
N GLN A 56 -13.27 7.65 70.52
CA GLN A 56 -13.03 9.02 70.06
C GLN A 56 -11.78 9.56 70.74
N ALA A 57 -10.74 9.89 69.98
CA ALA A 57 -9.51 10.48 70.48
C ALA A 57 -9.38 11.94 70.01
N ASP A 58 -9.26 12.86 70.95
CA ASP A 58 -9.09 14.29 70.65
C ASP A 58 -7.62 14.61 70.25
N GLY A 59 -6.71 13.65 70.35
CA GLY A 59 -5.30 13.75 69.94
C GLY A 59 -4.75 12.48 69.31
N ASP A 60 -3.41 12.40 69.19
CA ASP A 60 -2.72 11.31 68.50
C ASP A 60 -2.80 9.97 69.25
N LEU A 61 -2.86 8.89 68.49
CA LEU A 61 -2.65 7.52 68.95
C LEU A 61 -1.34 7.00 68.38
N ILE A 62 -0.34 6.80 69.25
CA ILE A 62 1.04 6.57 68.85
C ILE A 62 1.52 5.23 69.41
N PHE A 63 1.99 4.37 68.51
CA PHE A 63 2.66 3.11 68.79
C PHE A 63 3.98 3.11 68.02
N VAL A 64 5.09 3.04 68.74
CA VAL A 64 6.44 3.10 68.17
C VAL A 64 7.27 1.95 68.71
N ASP A 65 7.93 1.19 67.84
CA ASP A 65 8.76 0.04 68.24
C ASP A 65 7.98 -1.00 69.07
N CYS A 66 6.71 -1.26 68.71
CA CYS A 66 5.82 -2.13 69.49
C CYS A 66 5.57 -3.50 68.83
N GLU A 67 5.32 -4.52 69.64
CA GLU A 67 4.83 -5.83 69.21
C GLU A 67 3.36 -5.99 69.57
N MET A 68 2.52 -6.27 68.58
CA MET A 68 1.06 -6.28 68.72
C MET A 68 0.46 -7.59 68.19
N HIS A 69 -0.64 -8.04 68.80
CA HIS A 69 -1.40 -9.20 68.35
C HIS A 69 -2.80 -8.81 67.82
N GLY A 70 -2.83 -7.80 66.95
CA GLY A 70 -4.06 -7.24 66.38
C GLY A 70 -4.49 -5.91 67.01
N LEU A 71 -5.19 -5.10 66.20
CA LEU A 71 -5.78 -3.82 66.59
C LEU A 71 -7.20 -3.73 66.04
N ASN A 72 -8.20 -3.86 66.89
CA ASN A 72 -9.60 -3.75 66.52
C ASN A 72 -10.10 -2.33 66.78
N ALA A 73 -10.10 -1.48 65.76
CA ALA A 73 -10.49 -0.07 65.85
C ALA A 73 -11.59 0.37 64.84
N PRO A 74 -12.67 -0.42 64.65
CA PRO A 74 -13.75 -0.03 63.75
C PRO A 74 -14.48 1.20 64.28
N SER A 75 -14.80 2.13 63.38
CA SER A 75 -15.42 3.43 63.71
C SER A 75 -14.60 4.31 64.67
N LEU A 76 -13.29 4.07 64.78
CA LEU A 76 -12.37 4.97 65.49
C LEU A 76 -12.46 6.38 64.91
N ARG A 77 -12.53 7.39 65.78
CA ARG A 77 -12.39 8.79 65.40
C ARG A 77 -11.19 9.37 66.10
N THR A 78 -10.29 10.01 65.36
CA THR A 78 -9.21 10.80 65.96
C THR A 78 -9.10 12.15 65.27
N GLU A 79 -8.97 13.21 66.08
CA GLU A 79 -8.62 14.55 65.60
C GLU A 79 -7.14 14.65 65.18
N GLY A 80 -6.32 13.69 65.61
CA GLY A 80 -4.88 13.61 65.33
C GLY A 80 -4.49 12.46 64.38
N HIS A 81 -3.25 12.02 64.51
CA HIS A 81 -2.65 10.94 63.74
C HIS A 81 -2.86 9.57 64.41
N LEU A 82 -2.96 8.51 63.60
CA LEU A 82 -2.72 7.14 64.05
C LEU A 82 -1.34 6.72 63.57
N VAL A 83 -0.41 6.56 64.50
CA VAL A 83 1.00 6.22 64.23
C VAL A 83 1.27 4.80 64.71
N LEU A 84 1.65 3.93 63.78
CA LEU A 84 2.09 2.56 63.95
C LEU A 84 3.50 2.47 63.33
N GLN A 85 4.51 3.05 63.97
CA GLN A 85 5.86 3.15 63.40
C GLN A 85 6.76 2.04 63.94
N ARG A 86 7.43 1.29 63.05
CA ARG A 86 8.25 0.12 63.41
C ARG A 86 7.51 -0.85 64.33
N VAL A 87 6.22 -1.06 64.04
CA VAL A 87 5.35 -1.99 64.74
C VAL A 87 5.41 -3.35 64.06
N HIS A 88 5.62 -4.41 64.83
CA HIS A 88 5.41 -5.78 64.37
C HIS A 88 4.06 -6.27 64.87
N ASN A 89 3.12 -6.49 63.96
CA ASN A 89 1.76 -6.91 64.30
C ASN A 89 1.42 -8.27 63.69
N VAL A 90 1.06 -9.23 64.55
CA VAL A 90 0.58 -10.57 64.17
C VAL A 90 -0.92 -10.67 64.46
N GLY A 91 -1.75 -10.49 63.45
CA GLY A 91 -3.21 -10.46 63.53
C GLY A 91 -3.82 -9.34 62.69
N ALA A 92 -5.15 -9.26 62.63
CA ALA A 92 -5.82 -8.23 61.83
C ALA A 92 -5.76 -6.84 62.50
N ILE A 93 -5.46 -5.81 61.70
CA ILE A 93 -5.67 -4.40 62.08
C ILE A 93 -6.94 -3.91 61.38
N SER A 94 -8.00 -3.63 62.13
CA SER A 94 -9.27 -3.12 61.59
C SER A 94 -9.46 -1.65 61.90
N LEU A 95 -9.55 -0.83 60.85
CA LEU A 95 -9.89 0.60 60.86
C LEU A 95 -11.20 0.87 60.09
N MET A 96 -12.04 -0.15 59.97
CA MET A 96 -13.27 -0.09 59.18
C MET A 96 -14.15 1.10 59.60
N ARG A 97 -14.55 1.95 58.65
CA ARG A 97 -15.34 3.18 58.89
C ARG A 97 -14.68 4.17 59.87
N GLY A 98 -13.37 4.07 60.08
CA GLY A 98 -12.62 5.03 60.89
C GLY A 98 -12.59 6.42 60.24
N ARG A 99 -12.37 7.45 61.06
CA ARG A 99 -12.15 8.83 60.63
C ARG A 99 -10.92 9.39 61.31
N LEU A 100 -9.90 9.71 60.53
CA LEU A 100 -8.64 10.27 60.99
C LEU A 100 -8.51 11.68 60.41
N ASN A 101 -8.53 12.71 61.25
CA ASN A 101 -8.28 14.08 60.78
C ASN A 101 -6.78 14.33 60.52
N GLY A 102 -5.90 13.45 61.03
CA GLY A 102 -4.48 13.40 60.71
C GLY A 102 -4.11 12.36 59.66
N ASN A 103 -2.98 11.69 59.87
CA ASN A 103 -2.36 10.74 58.95
C ASN A 103 -2.46 9.34 59.55
N LEU A 104 -2.52 8.32 58.70
CA LEU A 104 -2.19 6.94 59.09
C LEU A 104 -0.73 6.68 58.74
N ARG A 105 0.13 6.50 59.76
CA ARG A 105 1.56 6.26 59.56
C ARG A 105 1.92 4.84 59.95
N CYS A 106 2.38 4.03 59.01
CA CYS A 106 2.81 2.65 59.22
C CYS A 106 4.29 2.46 58.88
N THR A 107 5.08 3.53 58.90
CA THR A 107 6.48 3.55 58.46
C THR A 107 7.33 2.50 59.16
N GLY A 108 8.02 1.67 58.36
CA GLY A 108 8.90 0.59 58.83
C GLY A 108 8.22 -0.55 59.59
N SER A 109 6.89 -0.67 59.51
CA SER A 109 6.12 -1.68 60.24
C SER A 109 5.89 -2.96 59.43
N THR A 110 5.70 -4.09 60.12
CA THR A 110 5.41 -5.40 59.54
C THR A 110 4.06 -5.88 60.01
N PHE A 111 3.11 -6.11 59.09
CA PHE A 111 1.78 -6.62 59.39
C PHE A 111 1.60 -8.03 58.81
N GLU A 112 1.26 -8.99 59.67
CA GLU A 112 1.09 -10.38 59.30
C GLU A 112 -0.30 -10.86 59.72
N ALA A 113 -1.09 -11.38 58.78
CA ALA A 113 -2.37 -12.00 59.07
C ALA A 113 -2.55 -13.30 58.29
N THR A 114 -2.79 -14.41 59.01
CA THR A 114 -3.05 -15.73 58.41
C THR A 114 -4.48 -15.89 57.92
N ASP A 115 -5.44 -15.20 58.56
CA ASP A 115 -6.86 -15.22 58.23
C ASP A 115 -7.39 -13.79 58.09
N GLY A 116 -7.91 -13.45 56.90
CA GLY A 116 -8.45 -12.13 56.60
C GLY A 116 -7.39 -11.07 56.24
N PRO A 117 -7.79 -9.78 56.17
CA PRO A 117 -6.88 -8.70 55.82
C PRO A 117 -5.89 -8.38 56.95
N ALA A 118 -4.63 -8.12 56.58
CA ALA A 118 -3.62 -7.59 57.50
C ALA A 118 -3.97 -6.17 57.96
N LEU A 119 -4.56 -5.38 57.06
CA LEU A 119 -5.11 -4.05 57.35
C LEU A 119 -6.47 -3.87 56.67
N ASP A 120 -7.54 -3.73 57.46
CA ASP A 120 -8.91 -3.46 57.01
C ASP A 120 -9.30 -1.99 57.19
N GLY A 121 -9.03 -1.18 56.18
CA GLY A 121 -9.43 0.22 56.06
C GLY A 121 -10.68 0.43 55.21
N ARG A 122 -11.63 -0.53 55.15
CA ARG A 122 -12.85 -0.34 54.34
C ARG A 122 -13.67 0.85 54.82
N ASN A 123 -14.03 1.74 53.89
CA ASN A 123 -14.72 3.02 54.17
C ASN A 123 -13.96 3.93 55.16
N LEU A 124 -12.63 3.79 55.24
CA LEU A 124 -11.78 4.66 56.06
C LEU A 124 -11.76 6.08 55.48
N GLN A 125 -11.84 7.09 56.34
CA GLN A 125 -11.67 8.50 55.97
C GLN A 125 -10.38 9.03 56.61
N VAL A 126 -9.49 9.58 55.79
CA VAL A 126 -8.22 10.19 56.23
C VAL A 126 -8.11 11.58 55.59
N GLU A 127 -8.08 12.61 56.42
CA GLU A 127 -7.92 14.00 55.97
C GLU A 127 -6.46 14.30 55.60
N GLY A 128 -5.50 13.59 56.20
CA GLY A 128 -4.11 13.56 55.78
C GLY A 128 -3.81 12.48 54.73
N GLY A 129 -2.59 11.95 54.77
CA GLY A 129 -2.13 10.85 53.93
C GLY A 129 -1.96 9.52 54.68
N VAL A 130 -1.59 8.49 53.91
CA VAL A 130 -1.25 7.16 54.41
C VAL A 130 0.22 6.87 54.07
N GLN A 131 1.02 6.56 55.07
CA GLN A 131 2.46 6.28 54.93
C GLN A 131 2.72 4.79 55.16
N LEU A 132 3.16 4.10 54.11
CA LEU A 132 3.53 2.67 54.05
C LEU A 132 4.97 2.57 53.51
N ASP A 133 5.87 3.38 54.04
CA ASP A 133 7.24 3.58 53.53
C ASP A 133 8.32 3.09 54.51
N GLU A 134 9.58 3.31 54.13
CA GLU A 134 10.78 2.99 54.91
C GLU A 134 10.83 1.53 55.42
N GLY A 135 10.56 0.57 54.54
CA GLY A 135 10.65 -0.86 54.86
C GLY A 135 9.35 -1.48 55.37
N PHE A 136 8.21 -0.80 55.22
CA PHE A 136 6.90 -1.40 55.50
C PHE A 136 6.71 -2.73 54.75
N ALA A 137 6.22 -3.74 55.47
CA ALA A 137 5.94 -5.06 54.94
C ALA A 137 4.55 -5.56 55.36
N ALA A 138 3.87 -6.27 54.47
CA ALA A 138 2.62 -6.94 54.80
C ALA A 138 2.54 -8.33 54.16
N ASP A 139 2.25 -9.35 54.99
CA ASP A 139 1.81 -10.67 54.53
C ASP A 139 0.31 -10.80 54.80
N GLY A 140 -0.49 -10.71 53.74
CA GLY A 140 -1.95 -10.58 53.77
C GLY A 140 -2.47 -9.39 52.96
N GLU A 141 -3.79 -9.30 52.80
CA GLU A 141 -4.45 -8.22 52.04
C GLU A 141 -4.49 -6.91 52.85
N ILE A 142 -4.15 -5.79 52.21
CA ILE A 142 -4.47 -4.44 52.67
C ILE A 142 -5.73 -3.99 51.92
N THR A 143 -6.86 -3.87 52.61
CA THR A 143 -8.12 -3.46 51.99
C THR A 143 -8.47 -2.02 52.38
N ILE A 144 -8.58 -1.14 51.38
CA ILE A 144 -8.99 0.27 51.53
C ILE A 144 -10.14 0.59 50.57
N VAL A 145 -11.03 -0.40 50.39
CA VAL A 145 -12.19 -0.29 49.51
C VAL A 145 -13.10 0.85 49.97
N ALA A 146 -13.48 1.71 49.03
CA ALA A 146 -14.30 2.90 49.27
C ALA A 146 -13.72 3.85 50.35
N ALA A 147 -12.40 3.81 50.59
CA ALA A 147 -11.74 4.77 51.43
C ALA A 147 -11.71 6.16 50.77
N GLN A 148 -11.68 7.20 51.59
CA GLN A 148 -11.53 8.60 51.18
C GLN A 148 -10.29 9.16 51.84
N ILE A 149 -9.28 9.49 51.04
CA ILE A 149 -7.98 9.98 51.52
C ILE A 149 -7.70 11.29 50.78
N LYS A 150 -7.61 12.40 51.53
CA LYS A 150 -7.35 13.71 50.92
C LYS A 150 -5.87 13.95 50.61
N GLY A 151 -4.97 13.29 51.35
CA GLY A 151 -3.54 13.35 51.11
C GLY A 151 -3.05 12.34 50.07
N THR A 152 -1.82 11.89 50.26
CA THR A 152 -1.10 10.96 49.39
C THR A 152 -0.99 9.59 50.07
N ILE A 153 -1.01 8.52 49.27
CA ILE A 153 -0.60 7.19 49.74
C ILE A 153 0.87 6.98 49.32
N ASN A 154 1.77 7.00 50.29
CA ASN A 154 3.18 6.70 50.05
C ASN A 154 3.49 5.24 50.39
N ALA A 155 3.61 4.38 49.37
CA ALA A 155 4.00 2.98 49.50
C ALA A 155 5.38 2.70 48.88
N ARG A 156 6.26 3.71 48.79
CA ARG A 156 7.61 3.49 48.22
C ARG A 156 8.41 2.52 49.09
N GLY A 157 9.05 1.56 48.44
CA GLY A 157 9.85 0.53 49.12
C GLY A 157 9.03 -0.56 49.83
N ALA A 158 7.70 -0.49 49.84
CA ALA A 158 6.87 -1.47 50.53
C ALA A 158 7.02 -2.88 49.93
N GLN A 159 7.03 -3.91 50.80
CA GLN A 159 7.06 -5.33 50.43
C GLN A 159 5.71 -5.96 50.76
N LEU A 160 4.88 -6.22 49.76
CA LEU A 160 3.53 -6.75 49.96
C LEU A 160 3.42 -8.14 49.39
N ARG A 161 2.89 -9.08 50.18
CA ARG A 161 2.80 -10.49 49.81
C ARG A 161 1.41 -11.04 50.08
N ASN A 162 0.76 -11.51 49.01
CA ASN A 162 -0.45 -12.32 49.04
C ASN A 162 -0.56 -13.07 47.69
N PRO A 163 0.32 -14.05 47.43
CA PRO A 163 0.56 -14.60 46.08
C PRO A 163 -0.64 -15.30 45.45
N SER A 164 -1.64 -15.71 46.24
CA SER A 164 -2.88 -16.32 45.74
C SER A 164 -4.08 -15.37 45.76
N GLY A 165 -3.90 -14.13 46.21
CA GLY A 165 -4.96 -13.15 46.40
C GLY A 165 -4.54 -11.73 46.00
N ARG A 166 -5.09 -10.76 46.73
CA ARG A 166 -4.82 -9.33 46.52
C ARG A 166 -3.84 -8.84 47.58
N THR A 167 -2.80 -8.13 47.16
CA THR A 167 -1.92 -7.41 48.09
C THR A 167 -2.60 -6.14 48.59
N ILE A 168 -3.22 -5.39 47.67
CA ILE A 168 -4.05 -4.21 47.98
C ILE A 168 -5.37 -4.31 47.23
N ASP A 169 -6.48 -4.18 47.95
CA ASP A 169 -7.79 -3.88 47.36
C ASP A 169 -8.18 -2.43 47.65
N ALA A 170 -7.96 -1.56 46.67
CA ALA A 170 -8.32 -0.16 46.67
C ALA A 170 -9.47 0.13 45.68
N SER A 171 -10.39 -0.83 45.53
CA SER A 171 -11.59 -0.63 44.71
C SER A 171 -12.42 0.56 45.21
N HIS A 172 -12.88 1.43 44.31
CA HIS A 172 -13.64 2.65 44.64
C HIS A 172 -12.93 3.62 45.59
N LEU A 173 -11.60 3.53 45.72
CA LEU A 173 -10.81 4.50 46.47
C LEU A 173 -11.01 5.91 45.89
N ALA A 174 -11.27 6.90 46.74
CA ALA A 174 -11.17 8.32 46.40
C ALA A 174 -9.92 8.90 47.06
N LEU A 175 -8.92 9.20 46.25
CA LEU A 175 -7.64 9.76 46.65
C LEU A 175 -7.45 11.11 45.95
N ASP A 176 -7.46 12.20 46.70
CA ASP A 176 -7.27 13.54 46.10
C ASP A 176 -5.80 13.73 45.65
N GLY A 177 -4.85 13.11 46.37
CA GLY A 177 -3.42 13.13 46.06
C GLY A 177 -2.93 11.98 45.18
N GLU A 178 -1.67 11.61 45.37
CA GLU A 178 -0.97 10.63 44.53
C GLU A 178 -0.87 9.26 45.21
N PHE A 179 -0.89 8.19 44.41
CA PHE A 179 -0.49 6.86 44.85
C PHE A 179 0.96 6.62 44.41
N LEU A 180 1.87 6.51 45.37
CA LEU A 180 3.31 6.35 45.15
C LEU A 180 3.74 4.91 45.47
N CYS A 181 3.94 4.10 44.44
CA CYS A 181 4.32 2.67 44.55
C CYS A 181 5.54 2.35 43.67
N GLY A 182 6.56 3.21 43.75
CA GLY A 182 7.83 3.06 43.04
C GLY A 182 9.00 2.78 43.97
N ALA A 183 10.21 2.71 43.39
CA ALA A 183 11.50 2.56 44.06
C ALA A 183 11.53 1.45 45.13
N ALA A 184 11.97 0.24 44.75
CA ALA A 184 11.99 -0.94 45.61
C ALA A 184 10.61 -1.44 46.10
N PHE A 185 9.51 -0.84 45.62
CA PHE A 185 8.17 -1.38 45.84
C PHE A 185 8.03 -2.75 45.17
N ARG A 186 7.48 -3.72 45.90
CA ARG A 186 7.16 -5.06 45.39
C ARG A 186 5.78 -5.50 45.87
N SER A 187 4.96 -5.94 44.93
CA SER A 187 3.66 -6.54 45.18
C SER A 187 3.62 -7.94 44.61
N GLU A 188 3.61 -8.97 45.46
CA GLU A 188 3.41 -10.37 45.08
C GLU A 188 1.95 -10.78 45.27
N GLY A 189 1.16 -10.67 44.20
CA GLY A 189 -0.30 -10.77 44.21
C GLY A 189 -0.92 -9.60 43.45
N GLU A 190 -2.25 -9.61 43.34
CA GLU A 190 -2.98 -8.59 42.60
C GLU A 190 -3.04 -7.25 43.37
N LEU A 191 -2.60 -6.16 42.73
CA LEU A 191 -2.93 -4.81 43.18
C LEU A 191 -4.18 -4.31 42.42
N ARG A 192 -5.26 -4.03 43.16
CA ARG A 192 -6.56 -3.66 42.58
C ARG A 192 -6.91 -2.20 42.86
N LEU A 193 -7.13 -1.44 41.80
CA LEU A 193 -7.56 -0.02 41.75
C LEU A 193 -8.85 0.14 40.94
N ARG A 194 -9.69 -0.89 40.89
CA ARG A 194 -10.92 -0.92 40.10
C ARG A 194 -11.85 0.22 40.49
N LEU A 195 -12.25 1.05 39.51
CA LEU A 195 -13.11 2.22 39.71
C LEU A 195 -12.58 3.23 40.75
N ALA A 196 -11.27 3.23 41.02
CA ALA A 196 -10.66 4.23 41.89
C ALA A 196 -10.58 5.60 41.21
N ARG A 197 -10.61 6.67 41.99
CA ARG A 197 -10.40 8.05 41.57
C ARG A 197 -9.14 8.56 42.27
N ILE A 198 -8.09 8.82 41.53
CA ILE A 198 -6.79 9.22 42.07
C ILE A 198 -6.23 10.45 41.35
N GLY A 199 -5.38 11.23 42.01
CA GLY A 199 -4.63 12.31 41.38
C GLY A 199 -3.66 11.77 40.32
N ALA A 200 -2.75 10.89 40.73
CA ALA A 200 -1.79 10.23 39.85
C ALA A 200 -1.34 8.88 40.42
N LEU A 201 -0.84 7.99 39.55
CA LEU A 201 -0.17 6.75 39.94
C LEU A 201 1.31 6.81 39.54
N HIS A 202 2.21 6.72 40.52
CA HIS A 202 3.65 6.72 40.29
C HIS A 202 4.26 5.37 40.68
N ALA A 203 4.57 4.53 39.69
CA ALA A 203 5.11 3.18 39.89
C ALA A 203 6.54 3.02 39.33
N ARG A 204 7.30 4.10 39.21
CA ARG A 204 8.67 4.03 38.66
C ARG A 204 9.53 3.04 39.47
N LEU A 205 10.21 2.10 38.79
CA LEU A 205 11.00 1.02 39.42
C LEU A 205 10.19 0.11 40.37
N GLY A 206 8.87 0.04 40.22
CA GLY A 206 8.03 -0.89 40.99
C GLY A 206 7.96 -2.27 40.33
N HIS A 207 7.88 -3.32 41.14
CA HIS A 207 7.74 -4.71 40.69
C HIS A 207 6.38 -5.27 41.10
N PHE A 208 5.57 -5.66 40.11
CA PHE A 208 4.23 -6.20 40.27
C PHE A 208 4.24 -7.63 39.76
N VAL A 209 4.03 -8.61 40.65
CA VAL A 209 4.26 -10.03 40.36
C VAL A 209 3.02 -10.84 40.69
N ASN A 210 2.30 -11.26 39.65
CA ASN A 210 1.21 -12.23 39.71
C ASN A 210 1.09 -12.97 38.36
N PRO A 211 2.08 -13.79 37.99
CA PRO A 211 2.18 -14.40 36.66
C PRO A 211 0.96 -15.26 36.33
N GLY A 212 0.49 -15.17 35.09
CA GLY A 212 -0.71 -15.87 34.63
C GLY A 212 -2.04 -15.34 35.18
N ARG A 213 -2.02 -14.24 35.95
CA ARG A 213 -3.18 -13.54 36.54
C ARG A 213 -2.99 -12.02 36.45
N TYR A 214 -3.80 -11.24 37.15
CA TYR A 214 -3.69 -9.78 37.18
C TYR A 214 -2.57 -9.32 38.12
N ALA A 215 -1.55 -8.67 37.57
CA ALA A 215 -0.54 -7.97 38.37
C ALA A 215 -1.08 -6.60 38.83
N LEU A 216 -1.77 -5.89 37.93
CA LEU A 216 -2.43 -4.61 38.20
C LEU A 216 -3.83 -4.60 37.57
N MET A 217 -4.85 -4.48 38.41
CA MET A 217 -6.26 -4.42 38.02
C MET A 217 -6.77 -2.98 38.21
N ALA A 218 -6.78 -2.18 37.14
CA ALA A 218 -7.15 -0.76 37.17
C ALA A 218 -8.27 -0.44 36.15
N GLU A 219 -9.20 -1.37 35.97
CA GLU A 219 -10.40 -1.19 35.16
C GLU A 219 -11.24 -0.01 35.66
N GLY A 220 -11.64 0.87 34.74
CA GLY A 220 -12.49 2.04 35.01
C GLY A 220 -11.84 3.11 35.90
N ILE A 221 -10.52 3.03 36.15
CA ILE A 221 -9.81 4.00 36.99
C ILE A 221 -9.93 5.41 36.40
N GLN A 222 -10.14 6.41 37.27
CA GLN A 222 -10.15 7.82 36.93
C GLN A 222 -8.88 8.47 37.48
N VAL A 223 -8.03 8.99 36.60
CA VAL A 223 -6.74 9.58 36.97
C VAL A 223 -6.69 11.03 36.51
N ALA A 224 -6.49 11.94 37.45
CA ALA A 224 -6.58 13.38 37.18
C ALA A 224 -5.36 13.93 36.41
N THR A 225 -4.19 13.33 36.58
CA THR A 225 -2.92 13.84 36.01
C THR A 225 -2.26 12.83 35.10
N GLY A 226 -1.93 11.63 35.59
CA GLY A 226 -1.22 10.65 34.77
C GLY A 226 -0.91 9.34 35.48
N LEU A 227 -0.60 8.34 34.67
CA LEU A 227 -0.23 7.00 35.11
C LEU A 227 1.20 6.71 34.64
N TYR A 228 2.14 6.68 35.58
CA TYR A 228 3.57 6.66 35.32
C TYR A 228 4.18 5.29 35.67
N LEU A 229 4.10 4.34 34.74
CA LEU A 229 4.69 3.00 34.77
C LEU A 229 6.06 2.97 34.06
N ARG A 230 6.92 3.94 34.38
CA ARG A 230 8.13 4.24 33.61
C ARG A 230 9.42 3.88 34.31
N GLY A 231 10.51 3.75 33.54
CA GLY A 231 11.87 3.68 34.03
C GLY A 231 12.14 2.48 34.92
N GLY A 232 12.15 1.28 34.34
CA GLY A 232 12.41 0.02 35.04
C GLY A 232 11.23 -0.52 35.84
N PHE A 233 10.00 -0.07 35.55
CA PHE A 233 8.79 -0.72 36.03
C PHE A 233 8.69 -2.14 35.45
N GLU A 234 8.26 -3.11 36.26
CA GLU A 234 8.08 -4.50 35.86
C GLU A 234 6.69 -5.01 36.28
N ALA A 235 5.93 -5.53 35.32
CA ALA A 235 4.70 -6.27 35.56
C ALA A 235 4.81 -7.68 34.99
N HIS A 236 4.76 -8.67 35.87
CA HIS A 236 4.67 -10.10 35.56
C HIS A 236 3.24 -10.56 35.85
N GLY A 237 2.43 -10.67 34.81
CA GLY A 237 0.97 -10.76 34.89
C GLY A 237 0.31 -9.66 34.06
N MET A 238 -1.00 -9.77 33.87
CA MET A 238 -1.80 -8.83 33.10
C MET A 238 -1.93 -7.48 33.81
N VAL A 239 -1.84 -6.41 33.03
CA VAL A 239 -2.21 -5.05 33.44
C VAL A 239 -3.51 -4.67 32.74
N LEU A 240 -4.59 -4.56 33.51
CA LEU A 240 -5.92 -4.18 33.02
C LEU A 240 -6.20 -2.70 33.25
N LEU A 241 -6.42 -1.97 32.17
CA LEU A 241 -6.71 -0.53 32.08
C LEU A 241 -7.97 -0.27 31.23
N SER A 242 -8.79 -1.29 30.97
CA SER A 242 -10.03 -1.13 30.22
C SER A 242 -10.93 -0.08 30.85
N GLU A 243 -11.53 0.77 30.03
CA GLU A 243 -12.40 1.88 30.44
C GLU A 243 -11.71 2.92 31.35
N ALA A 244 -10.38 2.88 31.48
CA ALA A 244 -9.66 3.90 32.23
C ALA A 244 -9.83 5.28 31.59
N ASN A 245 -9.90 6.30 32.42
CA ASN A 245 -9.93 7.70 32.00
C ASN A 245 -8.80 8.44 32.67
N VAL A 246 -7.76 8.74 31.89
CA VAL A 246 -6.57 9.44 32.32
C VAL A 246 -6.57 10.80 31.64
N ARG A 247 -6.76 11.88 32.41
CA ARG A 247 -6.79 13.23 31.81
C ARG A 247 -5.45 13.66 31.21
N GLY A 248 -4.35 13.01 31.55
CA GLY A 248 -3.03 13.25 30.93
C GLY A 248 -2.45 11.98 30.33
N GLU A 249 -1.17 11.73 30.56
CA GLU A 249 -0.45 10.64 29.89
C GLU A 249 -0.47 9.31 30.67
N ILE A 250 -0.51 8.21 29.91
CA ILE A 250 -0.08 6.89 30.34
C ILE A 250 1.35 6.69 29.84
N ASN A 251 2.30 6.72 30.77
CA ASN A 251 3.72 6.65 30.45
C ASN A 251 4.33 5.33 30.92
N CYS A 252 4.52 4.43 29.98
CA CYS A 252 5.14 3.11 30.16
C CYS A 252 6.59 3.07 29.67
N THR A 253 7.22 4.23 29.40
CA THR A 253 8.56 4.31 28.82
C THR A 253 9.59 3.53 29.64
N GLY A 254 10.29 2.59 29.01
CA GLY A 254 11.27 1.73 29.68
C GLY A 254 10.68 0.70 30.67
N GLY A 255 9.38 0.43 30.62
CA GLY A 255 8.73 -0.62 31.41
C GLY A 255 8.78 -2.00 30.74
N THR A 256 8.70 -3.06 31.54
CA THR A 256 8.63 -4.46 31.09
C THR A 256 7.31 -5.10 31.51
N PHE A 257 6.63 -5.72 30.56
CA PHE A 257 5.34 -6.37 30.73
C PHE A 257 5.46 -7.80 30.18
N ALA A 258 5.21 -8.81 31.03
CA ALA A 258 5.40 -10.21 30.68
C ALA A 258 4.43 -11.12 31.45
N ASP A 259 4.48 -12.41 31.11
CA ASP A 259 3.77 -13.50 31.80
C ASP A 259 2.24 -13.28 31.94
N PRO A 260 1.53 -12.88 30.86
CA PRO A 260 0.07 -12.77 30.89
C PRO A 260 -0.61 -14.12 31.11
N PRO A 261 -1.91 -14.12 31.47
CA PRO A 261 -2.75 -15.31 31.34
C PRO A 261 -2.72 -15.87 29.91
N PRO A 262 -2.89 -17.19 29.71
CA PRO A 262 -2.98 -17.79 28.38
C PRO A 262 -4.05 -17.10 27.51
N ASP A 263 -3.74 -16.86 26.24
CA ASP A 263 -4.63 -16.24 25.24
C ASP A 263 -5.15 -14.83 25.58
N GLN A 264 -4.58 -14.17 26.60
CA GLN A 264 -4.95 -12.81 27.00
C GLN A 264 -3.84 -11.80 26.69
N ALA A 265 -4.23 -10.53 26.66
CA ALA A 265 -3.28 -9.44 26.49
C ALA A 265 -2.44 -9.26 27.76
N VAL A 266 -1.18 -8.86 27.59
CA VAL A 266 -0.31 -8.44 28.70
C VAL A 266 -0.66 -7.04 29.19
N ILE A 267 -1.14 -6.19 28.27
CA ILE A 267 -1.78 -4.91 28.58
C ILE A 267 -3.12 -4.89 27.86
N GLU A 268 -4.19 -4.77 28.62
CA GLU A 268 -5.56 -4.70 28.15
C GLU A 268 -6.10 -3.32 28.47
N ALA A 269 -6.31 -2.49 27.45
CA ALA A 269 -6.71 -1.10 27.59
C ALA A 269 -7.78 -0.76 26.55
N GLU A 270 -8.81 -1.60 26.45
CA GLU A 270 -9.96 -1.33 25.58
C GLU A 270 -10.75 -0.12 26.08
N HIS A 271 -11.24 0.70 25.15
CA HIS A 271 -12.04 1.89 25.46
C HIS A 271 -11.38 2.87 26.44
N LEU A 272 -10.05 2.88 26.49
CA LEU A 272 -9.26 3.84 27.26
C LEU A 272 -9.46 5.27 26.71
N THR A 273 -9.49 6.25 27.62
CA THR A 273 -9.33 7.67 27.30
C THR A 273 -8.05 8.21 27.92
N ALA A 274 -7.17 8.79 27.09
CA ALA A 274 -5.92 9.41 27.53
C ALA A 274 -5.52 10.57 26.63
N ASP A 275 -4.68 11.48 27.13
CA ASP A 275 -4.05 12.48 26.24
C ASP A 275 -2.97 11.84 25.37
N ALA A 276 -2.10 11.05 26.01
CA ALA A 276 -1.03 10.34 25.33
C ALA A 276 -0.79 8.96 25.94
N VAL A 277 -0.37 8.01 25.11
CA VAL A 277 0.11 6.69 25.54
C VAL A 277 1.53 6.51 25.03
N LEU A 278 2.49 6.43 25.96
CA LEU A 278 3.92 6.40 25.68
C LEU A 278 4.50 5.03 26.04
N MET A 279 4.82 4.23 25.02
CA MET A 279 5.45 2.92 25.10
C MET A 279 6.83 2.96 24.43
N GLN A 280 7.66 3.90 24.87
CA GLN A 280 8.91 4.26 24.20
C GLN A 280 10.13 3.62 24.84
N TYR A 281 11.26 3.68 24.13
CA TYR A 281 12.64 3.47 24.59
C TYR A 281 12.82 2.45 25.72
N GLN A 282 13.30 1.25 25.40
CA GLN A 282 13.42 0.12 26.34
C GLN A 282 12.09 -0.46 26.85
N PHE A 283 10.94 0.08 26.44
CA PHE A 283 9.66 -0.60 26.63
C PHE A 283 9.69 -2.01 26.04
N ARG A 284 9.21 -3.01 26.79
CA ARG A 284 9.14 -4.40 26.38
C ARG A 284 7.77 -4.99 26.75
N ALA A 285 7.06 -5.49 25.75
CA ALA A 285 5.85 -6.29 25.94
C ALA A 285 6.06 -7.71 25.37
N LYS A 286 5.93 -8.72 26.22
CA LYS A 286 5.84 -10.14 25.83
C LYS A 286 4.39 -10.59 25.96
N GLY A 287 3.70 -10.73 24.83
CA GLY A 287 2.26 -10.88 24.74
C GLY A 287 1.61 -9.72 23.99
N LYS A 288 0.30 -9.82 23.76
CA LYS A 288 -0.49 -8.83 23.03
C LYS A 288 -0.70 -7.56 23.86
N VAL A 289 -0.61 -6.39 23.24
CA VAL A 289 -1.07 -5.11 23.78
C VAL A 289 -2.35 -4.70 23.04
N ARG A 290 -3.45 -4.48 23.76
CA ARG A 290 -4.74 -4.11 23.17
C ARG A 290 -5.18 -2.71 23.61
N LEU A 291 -5.52 -1.87 22.64
CA LEU A 291 -5.98 -0.48 22.76
C LEU A 291 -7.26 -0.25 21.94
N ASP A 292 -8.02 -1.31 21.68
CA ASP A 292 -9.16 -1.28 20.76
C ASP A 292 -10.24 -0.31 21.28
N GLY A 293 -10.82 0.47 20.36
CA GLY A 293 -11.87 1.45 20.66
C GLY A 293 -11.43 2.62 21.56
N SER A 294 -10.14 2.79 21.80
CA SER A 294 -9.61 3.85 22.67
C SER A 294 -9.63 5.22 22.00
N THR A 295 -9.69 6.28 22.81
CA THR A 295 -9.53 7.68 22.38
C THR A 295 -8.26 8.26 22.99
N ILE A 296 -7.28 8.58 22.15
CA ILE A 296 -5.99 9.14 22.54
C ILE A 296 -5.85 10.51 21.89
N THR A 297 -6.04 11.59 22.65
CA THR A 297 -6.28 12.92 22.06
C THR A 297 -5.07 13.48 21.31
N ASP A 298 -3.86 13.28 21.84
CA ASP A 298 -2.60 13.71 21.21
C ASP A 298 -1.91 12.58 20.46
N ARG A 299 -1.36 11.58 21.18
CA ARG A 299 -0.49 10.59 20.53
C ARG A 299 -0.37 9.23 21.20
N LEU A 300 -0.30 8.20 20.36
CA LEU A 300 0.18 6.86 20.70
C LEU A 300 1.61 6.73 20.17
N SER A 301 2.60 6.59 21.06
CA SER A 301 4.00 6.52 20.64
C SER A 301 4.69 5.27 21.18
N CYS A 302 5.14 4.44 20.25
CA CYS A 302 5.86 3.19 20.50
C CYS A 302 7.35 3.27 20.07
N ASN A 303 7.89 4.48 19.92
CA ASN A 303 9.22 4.70 19.36
C ASN A 303 10.32 3.99 20.18
N GLY A 304 11.15 3.19 19.51
CA GLY A 304 12.20 2.39 20.16
C GLY A 304 11.68 1.28 21.10
N GLY A 305 10.36 1.03 21.14
CA GLY A 305 9.75 -0.05 21.92
C GLY A 305 9.95 -1.43 21.28
N ARG A 306 9.80 -2.49 22.09
CA ARG A 306 9.87 -3.88 21.63
C ARG A 306 8.60 -4.64 22.00
N PHE A 307 7.93 -5.18 21.00
CA PHE A 307 6.70 -5.94 21.16
C PHE A 307 6.93 -7.36 20.61
N SER A 308 6.44 -8.37 21.33
CA SER A 308 6.64 -9.77 20.94
C SER A 308 5.41 -10.61 21.26
N ASN A 309 4.66 -10.96 20.23
CA ASN A 309 3.62 -12.00 20.23
C ASN A 309 3.71 -12.76 18.89
N LYS A 310 4.68 -13.68 18.78
CA LYS A 310 5.05 -14.28 17.49
C LYS A 310 3.93 -15.14 16.93
N GLY A 311 3.61 -14.97 15.64
CA GLY A 311 2.56 -15.74 14.95
C GLY A 311 1.14 -15.28 15.27
N ASP A 312 0.99 -14.16 16.00
CA ASP A 312 -0.28 -13.56 16.38
C ASP A 312 -0.09 -12.03 16.46
N ILE A 313 -1.11 -11.29 16.90
CA ILE A 313 -1.12 -9.83 16.99
C ILE A 313 -0.34 -9.39 18.24
N ALA A 314 0.72 -8.60 18.03
CA ALA A 314 1.49 -8.00 19.12
C ALA A 314 0.92 -6.66 19.59
N LEU A 315 0.32 -5.89 18.68
CA LEU A 315 -0.32 -4.61 18.98
C LEU A 315 -1.65 -4.48 18.23
N SER A 316 -2.73 -4.34 18.99
CA SER A 316 -4.08 -4.12 18.47
C SER A 316 -4.55 -2.73 18.89
N ALA A 317 -4.89 -1.89 17.92
CA ALA A 317 -5.51 -0.58 18.15
C ALA A 317 -6.63 -0.36 17.12
N ASN A 318 -7.52 -1.34 17.03
CA ASN A 318 -8.66 -1.31 16.12
C ASN A 318 -9.67 -0.26 16.56
N GLY A 319 -10.18 0.53 15.62
CA GLY A 319 -11.14 1.59 15.92
C GLY A 319 -10.61 2.70 16.82
N VAL A 320 -9.29 2.78 17.05
CA VAL A 320 -8.71 3.84 17.87
C VAL A 320 -8.95 5.20 17.22
N ASN A 321 -9.33 6.19 18.02
CA ASN A 321 -9.33 7.59 17.62
C ASN A 321 -8.10 8.25 18.23
N CYS A 322 -7.13 8.60 17.40
CA CYS A 322 -5.84 9.11 17.86
C CYS A 322 -5.46 10.41 17.15
N GLY A 323 -4.81 11.34 17.86
CA GLY A 323 -4.18 12.48 17.21
C GLY A 323 -3.08 12.02 16.24
N GLU A 324 -2.17 11.18 16.71
CA GLU A 324 -1.01 10.69 15.96
C GLU A 324 -0.55 9.32 16.44
N ILE A 325 -0.12 8.45 15.52
CA ILE A 325 0.48 7.16 15.88
C ILE A 325 1.93 7.10 15.40
N ARG A 326 2.87 6.84 16.31
CA ARG A 326 4.28 6.62 15.98
C ARG A 326 4.75 5.21 16.35
N LEU A 327 5.15 4.44 15.34
CA LEU A 327 5.73 3.10 15.41
C LEU A 327 7.16 3.08 14.81
N GLY A 328 7.88 4.20 14.92
CA GLY A 328 9.17 4.43 14.26
C GLY A 328 10.39 4.38 15.19
N ASP A 329 11.48 5.01 14.76
CA ASP A 329 12.70 5.27 15.55
C ASP A 329 13.26 4.01 16.24
N GLY A 330 13.44 2.93 15.47
CA GLY A 330 13.98 1.67 15.97
C GLY A 330 12.99 0.82 16.76
N CYS A 331 11.68 1.13 16.70
CA CYS A 331 10.63 0.23 17.18
C CYS A 331 10.72 -1.13 16.48
N VAL A 332 10.59 -2.22 17.25
CA VAL A 332 10.61 -3.60 16.74
C VAL A 332 9.38 -4.34 17.24
N ILE A 333 8.55 -4.77 16.31
CA ILE A 333 7.34 -5.53 16.57
C ILE A 333 7.48 -6.91 15.93
N ASN A 334 7.51 -7.96 16.74
CA ASN A 334 7.46 -9.35 16.29
C ASN A 334 6.06 -9.91 16.56
N GLY A 335 5.26 -10.06 15.51
CA GLY A 335 3.81 -10.23 15.54
C GLY A 335 3.12 -9.13 14.73
N GLY A 336 1.82 -9.30 14.48
CA GLY A 336 1.02 -8.36 13.69
C GLY A 336 0.69 -7.07 14.42
N VAL A 337 0.49 -5.99 13.65
CA VAL A 337 -0.08 -4.72 14.11
C VAL A 337 -1.43 -4.49 13.42
N THR A 338 -2.49 -4.23 14.18
CA THR A 338 -3.82 -3.98 13.62
C THR A 338 -4.32 -2.58 13.97
N LEU A 339 -4.67 -1.83 12.93
CA LEU A 339 -5.24 -0.47 12.95
C LEU A 339 -6.56 -0.48 12.16
N HIS A 340 -7.33 -1.56 12.24
CA HIS A 340 -8.56 -1.72 11.47
C HIS A 340 -9.55 -0.63 11.84
N VAL A 341 -10.02 0.15 10.85
CA VAL A 341 -10.97 1.26 11.02
C VAL A 341 -10.48 2.32 12.03
N ALA A 342 -9.16 2.41 12.24
CA ALA A 342 -8.59 3.47 13.06
C ALA A 342 -8.80 4.85 12.41
N ARG A 343 -8.90 5.88 13.25
CA ARG A 343 -9.02 7.29 12.83
C ARG A 343 -7.85 8.07 13.39
N ILE A 344 -7.03 8.61 12.52
CA ILE A 344 -5.81 9.33 12.88
C ILE A 344 -5.93 10.78 12.38
N ALA A 345 -5.92 11.74 13.31
CA ALA A 345 -6.18 13.14 13.00
C ALA A 345 -5.00 13.83 12.30
N ARG A 346 -3.77 13.39 12.54
CA ARG A 346 -2.54 13.99 11.99
C ARG A 346 -1.76 12.99 11.14
N GLU A 347 -0.98 12.08 11.74
CA GLU A 347 -0.11 11.20 10.96
C GLU A 347 0.06 9.82 11.57
N LEU A 348 0.32 8.84 10.70
CA LEU A 348 0.82 7.51 11.05
C LEU A 348 2.27 7.42 10.61
N SER A 349 3.21 7.43 11.56
CA SER A 349 4.63 7.36 11.28
C SER A 349 5.24 6.05 11.76
N CYS A 350 5.67 5.21 10.82
CA CYS A 350 6.45 4.00 11.07
C CYS A 350 7.91 4.17 10.63
N SER A 351 8.39 5.41 10.42
CA SER A 351 9.71 5.71 9.89
C SER A 351 10.83 5.00 10.67
N GLY A 352 11.65 4.21 9.96
CA GLY A 352 12.76 3.45 10.58
C GLY A 352 12.34 2.32 11.53
N GLY A 353 11.04 1.99 11.62
CA GLY A 353 10.52 0.88 12.41
C GLY A 353 10.66 -0.48 11.71
N ARG A 354 10.49 -1.57 12.47
CA ARG A 354 10.44 -2.94 11.94
C ARG A 354 9.21 -3.68 12.45
N VAL A 355 8.44 -4.25 11.53
CA VAL A 355 7.29 -5.12 11.85
C VAL A 355 7.48 -6.46 11.16
N CYS A 356 7.35 -7.55 11.91
CA CYS A 356 7.68 -8.89 11.44
C CYS A 356 6.59 -9.88 11.84
N ASN A 357 5.75 -10.28 10.88
CA ASN A 357 4.77 -11.35 11.00
C ASN A 357 4.76 -12.20 9.71
N PRO A 358 5.82 -13.01 9.48
CA PRO A 358 5.97 -13.76 8.24
C PRO A 358 4.84 -14.79 8.06
N GLY A 359 4.38 -14.97 6.81
CA GLY A 359 3.27 -15.87 6.50
C GLY A 359 1.88 -15.35 6.91
N ASP A 360 1.79 -14.08 7.33
CA ASP A 360 0.55 -13.42 7.69
C ASP A 360 0.69 -11.89 7.50
N ILE A 361 -0.24 -11.10 8.04
CA ILE A 361 -0.27 -9.65 7.92
C ILE A 361 0.62 -9.03 8.99
N ALA A 362 1.63 -8.28 8.56
CA ALA A 362 2.50 -7.50 9.43
C ALA A 362 1.80 -6.24 9.94
N LEU A 363 1.15 -5.49 9.04
CA LEU A 363 0.42 -4.26 9.37
C LEU A 363 -0.93 -4.25 8.64
N MET A 364 -2.01 -4.32 9.40
CA MET A 364 -3.39 -4.24 8.90
C MET A 364 -3.98 -2.86 9.17
N ALA A 365 -4.15 -2.03 8.14
CA ALA A 365 -4.75 -0.71 8.21
C ALA A 365 -6.03 -0.62 7.33
N ASN A 366 -6.80 -1.70 7.32
CA ASN A 366 -8.01 -1.81 6.50
C ASN A 366 -9.07 -0.82 7.00
N GLY A 367 -9.61 0.01 6.10
CA GLY A 367 -10.57 1.07 6.44
C GLY A 367 -10.00 2.22 7.28
N LEU A 368 -8.67 2.33 7.41
CA LEU A 368 -8.01 3.43 8.11
C LEU A 368 -8.44 4.77 7.51
N ILE A 369 -8.70 5.77 8.36
CA ILE A 369 -8.84 7.18 7.96
C ILE A 369 -7.70 7.97 8.59
N CYS A 370 -6.78 8.46 7.77
CA CYS A 370 -5.69 9.34 8.19
C CYS A 370 -5.86 10.71 7.53
N ASN A 371 -6.02 11.75 8.34
CA ASN A 371 -6.21 13.13 7.85
C ASN A 371 -4.90 13.82 7.45
N GLY A 372 -3.75 13.17 7.65
CA GLY A 372 -2.47 13.58 7.09
C GLY A 372 -1.72 12.39 6.56
N THR A 373 -0.39 12.41 6.70
CA THR A 373 0.50 11.51 5.94
C THR A 373 0.70 10.18 6.65
N VAL A 374 0.82 9.11 5.87
CA VAL A 374 1.29 7.80 6.33
C VAL A 374 2.74 7.62 5.89
N TYR A 375 3.65 7.52 6.86
CA TYR A 375 5.08 7.35 6.62
C TYR A 375 5.52 5.90 6.90
N LEU A 376 5.86 5.17 5.84
CA LEU A 376 6.49 3.85 5.85
C LEU A 376 7.91 3.95 5.24
N ASN A 377 8.64 4.99 5.63
CA ASN A 377 9.85 5.44 4.96
C ASN A 377 11.11 5.32 5.83
N ASN A 378 12.22 5.86 5.33
CA ASN A 378 13.47 6.05 6.10
C ASN A 378 13.96 4.77 6.78
N GLY A 379 14.03 3.67 6.03
CA GLY A 379 14.52 2.38 6.52
C GLY A 379 13.47 1.52 7.23
N PHE A 380 12.19 1.86 7.14
CA PHE A 380 11.09 0.98 7.55
C PHE A 380 11.22 -0.41 6.91
N LYS A 381 11.00 -1.46 7.70
CA LYS A 381 11.04 -2.86 7.22
C LYS A 381 9.80 -3.62 7.66
N ALA A 382 9.10 -4.21 6.71
CA ALA A 382 8.00 -5.14 6.95
C ALA A 382 8.30 -6.52 6.37
N GLU A 383 8.09 -7.57 7.18
CA GLU A 383 8.06 -8.96 6.73
C GLU A 383 6.69 -9.55 7.07
N GLY A 384 5.96 -10.00 6.04
CA GLY A 384 4.50 -10.17 6.07
C GLY A 384 3.79 -9.03 5.32
N THR A 385 2.50 -9.19 5.05
CA THR A 385 1.76 -8.19 4.24
C THR A 385 1.55 -6.88 4.99
N VAL A 386 1.77 -5.75 4.30
CA VAL A 386 1.27 -4.44 4.71
C VAL A 386 -0.01 -4.11 3.93
N GLN A 387 -1.14 -3.96 4.61
CA GLN A 387 -2.46 -3.78 3.99
C GLN A 387 -3.11 -2.44 4.33
N PHE A 388 -3.61 -1.73 3.32
CA PHE A 388 -4.44 -0.52 3.42
C PHE A 388 -5.74 -0.67 2.63
N LEU A 389 -6.41 -1.82 2.76
CA LEU A 389 -7.63 -2.10 2.01
C LEU A 389 -8.70 -1.04 2.30
N ARG A 390 -9.16 -0.34 1.26
CA ARG A 390 -10.20 0.72 1.34
C ARG A 390 -9.88 1.81 2.37
N ALA A 391 -8.59 2.05 2.63
CA ALA A 391 -8.16 3.16 3.49
C ALA A 391 -8.38 4.51 2.79
N ARG A 392 -8.41 5.58 3.59
CA ARG A 392 -8.45 6.97 3.13
C ARG A 392 -7.31 7.74 3.78
N ILE A 393 -6.42 8.26 2.94
CA ILE A 393 -5.27 9.07 3.37
C ILE A 393 -5.44 10.43 2.73
N ALA A 394 -5.56 11.49 3.52
CA ALA A 394 -5.87 12.82 3.00
C ALA A 394 -4.70 13.45 2.23
N THR A 395 -3.46 13.16 2.63
CA THR A 395 -2.26 13.71 2.00
C THR A 395 -1.51 12.62 1.25
N GLU A 396 -0.58 11.91 1.88
CA GLU A 396 0.39 11.08 1.15
C GLU A 396 0.57 9.70 1.80
N LEU A 397 0.83 8.70 0.96
CA LEU A 397 1.41 7.44 1.40
C LEU A 397 2.88 7.42 0.98
N ASN A 398 3.78 7.61 1.95
CA ASN A 398 5.21 7.72 1.70
C ASN A 398 5.94 6.44 2.13
N CYS A 399 6.35 5.63 1.16
CA CYS A 399 7.15 4.42 1.36
C CYS A 399 8.61 4.59 0.92
N THR A 400 9.09 5.82 0.75
CA THR A 400 10.45 6.12 0.27
C THR A 400 11.51 5.44 1.14
N ARG A 401 12.48 4.73 0.54
CA ARG A 401 13.49 3.94 1.29
C ARG A 401 12.92 2.85 2.22
N GLY A 402 11.67 2.41 2.01
CA GLY A 402 11.07 1.28 2.73
C GLY A 402 11.46 -0.07 2.12
N THR A 403 11.43 -1.14 2.93
CA THR A 403 11.62 -2.53 2.48
C THR A 403 10.43 -3.38 2.90
N PHE A 404 9.80 -4.03 1.93
CA PHE A 404 8.60 -4.84 2.12
C PHE A 404 8.89 -6.24 1.60
N LYS A 405 8.59 -7.25 2.42
CA LYS A 405 8.81 -8.66 2.07
C LYS A 405 7.54 -9.45 2.32
N GLY A 406 6.90 -9.87 1.25
CA GLY A 406 5.82 -10.85 1.24
C GLY A 406 6.31 -12.22 0.84
N ASP A 407 5.38 -13.13 0.62
CA ASP A 407 5.60 -14.46 0.05
C ASP A 407 4.63 -14.70 -1.13
N ARG A 408 4.42 -15.96 -1.52
CA ARG A 408 3.56 -16.32 -2.65
C ARG A 408 2.06 -16.15 -2.38
N THR A 409 1.63 -16.22 -1.12
CA THR A 409 0.22 -16.11 -0.73
C THR A 409 -0.10 -14.77 -0.08
N HIS A 410 0.92 -14.10 0.45
CA HIS A 410 0.83 -12.84 1.16
C HIS A 410 1.61 -11.77 0.37
N PRO A 411 0.94 -10.82 -0.31
CA PRO A 411 1.63 -9.74 -1.03
C PRO A 411 2.52 -8.93 -0.07
N ALA A 412 3.54 -8.26 -0.59
CA ALA A 412 4.42 -7.43 0.23
C ALA A 412 3.71 -6.14 0.67
N LEU A 413 2.96 -5.52 -0.25
CA LEU A 413 2.16 -4.32 -0.01
C LEU A 413 0.86 -4.42 -0.80
N SER A 414 -0.28 -4.24 -0.13
CA SER A 414 -1.60 -4.20 -0.77
C SER A 414 -2.34 -2.94 -0.33
N VAL A 415 -2.57 -2.02 -1.27
CA VAL A 415 -3.32 -0.77 -1.04
C VAL A 415 -4.63 -0.75 -1.82
N ASN A 416 -5.24 -1.92 -2.01
CA ASN A 416 -6.43 -2.07 -2.85
C ASN A 416 -7.59 -1.18 -2.39
N GLY A 417 -8.18 -0.44 -3.31
CA GLY A 417 -9.26 0.51 -3.03
C GLY A 417 -8.86 1.72 -2.18
N LEU A 418 -7.56 1.97 -1.99
CA LEU A 418 -7.07 3.16 -1.28
C LEU A 418 -7.55 4.42 -2.01
N ILE A 419 -7.96 5.43 -1.23
CA ILE A 419 -8.17 6.80 -1.72
C ILE A 419 -7.09 7.67 -1.07
N CYS A 420 -6.16 8.17 -1.87
CA CYS A 420 -5.09 9.06 -1.45
C CYS A 420 -5.34 10.46 -2.03
N GLY A 421 -5.54 11.46 -1.16
CA GLY A 421 -5.80 12.85 -1.55
C GLY A 421 -4.58 13.59 -2.11
N GLY A 422 -3.40 12.97 -2.05
CA GLY A 422 -2.15 13.46 -2.63
C GLY A 422 -1.39 12.32 -3.30
N ALA A 423 -0.09 12.20 -3.01
CA ALA A 423 0.82 11.31 -3.73
C ALA A 423 1.05 9.96 -3.03
N VAL A 424 1.42 8.95 -3.81
CA VAL A 424 1.93 7.67 -3.33
C VAL A 424 3.38 7.53 -3.79
N PHE A 425 4.31 7.49 -2.83
CA PHE A 425 5.75 7.41 -3.10
C PHE A 425 6.27 5.98 -2.82
N LEU A 426 6.65 5.28 -3.88
CA LEU A 426 7.33 3.98 -3.88
C LEU A 426 8.74 4.13 -4.48
N ASN A 427 9.46 5.18 -4.09
CA ASN A 427 10.66 5.66 -4.78
C ASN A 427 11.94 5.60 -3.94
N ASP A 428 13.05 5.96 -4.57
CA ASP A 428 14.35 6.28 -3.97
C ASP A 428 14.80 5.30 -2.88
N GLY A 429 15.01 4.04 -3.27
CA GLY A 429 15.45 2.98 -2.35
C GLY A 429 14.31 2.12 -1.80
N PHE A 430 13.07 2.37 -2.21
CA PHE A 430 11.97 1.42 -2.04
C PHE A 430 12.34 0.04 -2.62
N LYS A 431 12.06 -1.01 -1.85
CA LYS A 431 12.27 -2.41 -2.23
C LYS A 431 11.06 -3.25 -1.83
N ALA A 432 10.49 -3.97 -2.78
CA ALA A 432 9.48 -4.99 -2.53
C ALA A 432 9.98 -6.36 -3.03
N GLU A 433 10.02 -7.34 -2.12
CA GLU A 433 10.17 -8.77 -2.41
C GLU A 433 8.79 -9.42 -2.28
N GLY A 434 8.17 -9.79 -3.39
CA GLY A 434 6.76 -10.18 -3.47
C GLY A 434 5.90 -9.14 -4.20
N MET A 435 4.61 -9.46 -4.34
CA MET A 435 3.65 -8.65 -5.11
C MET A 435 3.33 -7.31 -4.44
N VAL A 436 3.21 -6.24 -5.24
CA VAL A 436 2.67 -4.94 -4.82
C VAL A 436 1.35 -4.67 -5.55
N GLU A 437 0.27 -4.47 -4.80
CA GLU A 437 -1.07 -4.26 -5.35
C GLU A 437 -1.61 -2.85 -5.07
N LEU A 438 -2.11 -2.19 -6.12
CA LEU A 438 -2.81 -0.91 -6.11
C LEU A 438 -4.15 -1.01 -6.86
N ILE A 439 -4.85 -2.15 -6.72
CA ILE A 439 -6.07 -2.43 -7.48
C ILE A 439 -7.19 -1.46 -7.09
N ASN A 440 -7.86 -0.85 -8.07
CA ASN A 440 -8.93 0.13 -7.87
C ASN A 440 -8.54 1.29 -6.93
N THR A 441 -7.26 1.64 -6.91
CA THR A 441 -6.73 2.74 -6.08
C THR A 441 -6.98 4.08 -6.76
N THR A 442 -7.36 5.10 -5.99
CA THR A 442 -7.49 6.48 -6.46
C THR A 442 -6.39 7.33 -5.84
N ILE A 443 -5.61 8.00 -6.69
CA ILE A 443 -4.51 8.89 -6.30
C ILE A 443 -4.79 10.26 -6.93
N GLU A 444 -4.98 11.28 -6.11
CA GLU A 444 -5.34 12.63 -6.57
C GLU A 444 -4.13 13.41 -7.09
N SER A 445 -2.91 13.07 -6.66
CA SER A 445 -1.66 13.63 -7.20
C SER A 445 -0.92 12.61 -8.08
N GLU A 446 0.17 12.02 -7.61
CA GLU A 446 1.05 11.19 -8.44
C GLU A 446 1.36 9.83 -7.81
N LEU A 447 1.58 8.84 -8.66
CA LEU A 447 2.22 7.57 -8.27
C LEU A 447 3.69 7.65 -8.70
N ASN A 448 4.58 7.78 -7.73
CA ASN A 448 5.99 7.96 -7.99
C ASN A 448 6.77 6.70 -7.56
N CYS A 449 7.20 5.91 -8.54
CA CYS A 449 8.02 4.71 -8.35
C CYS A 449 9.48 4.92 -8.79
N THR A 450 9.91 6.17 -9.02
CA THR A 450 11.26 6.49 -9.50
C THR A 450 12.34 5.81 -8.63
N ASN A 451 13.32 5.15 -9.26
CA ASN A 451 14.37 4.40 -8.54
C ASN A 451 13.90 3.25 -7.61
N GLY A 452 12.63 2.82 -7.71
CA GLY A 452 12.06 1.72 -6.94
C GLY A 452 12.46 0.33 -7.47
N ARG A 453 12.51 -0.67 -6.59
CA ARG A 453 12.82 -2.07 -6.94
C ARG A 453 11.68 -3.01 -6.54
N PHE A 454 11.11 -3.68 -7.53
CA PHE A 454 10.01 -4.62 -7.40
C PHE A 454 10.47 -5.99 -7.87
N HIS A 455 10.41 -6.99 -7.00
CA HIS A 455 10.94 -8.32 -7.26
C HIS A 455 9.90 -9.39 -6.91
N ASN A 456 9.27 -9.95 -7.94
CA ASN A 456 8.43 -11.13 -7.82
C ASN A 456 8.64 -12.00 -9.07
N VAL A 457 9.71 -12.80 -9.06
CA VAL A 457 10.15 -13.56 -10.23
C VAL A 457 9.08 -14.56 -10.66
N ASP A 458 8.85 -14.65 -11.96
CA ASP A 458 7.84 -15.51 -12.61
C ASP A 458 6.37 -15.17 -12.33
N ASP A 459 6.11 -14.19 -11.49
CA ASP A 459 4.77 -13.75 -11.12
C ASP A 459 4.63 -12.22 -11.29
N ASP A 460 3.57 -11.64 -10.71
CA ASP A 460 3.25 -10.22 -10.85
C ASP A 460 3.98 -9.38 -9.81
N ALA A 461 4.81 -8.45 -10.27
CA ALA A 461 5.63 -7.60 -9.41
C ALA A 461 4.87 -6.33 -8.98
N LEU A 462 4.08 -5.76 -9.89
CA LEU A 462 3.27 -4.57 -9.66
C LEU A 462 1.92 -4.73 -10.35
N VAL A 463 0.85 -4.71 -9.56
CA VAL A 463 -0.54 -4.86 -10.02
C VAL A 463 -1.30 -3.58 -9.72
N ALA A 464 -1.54 -2.76 -10.73
CA ALA A 464 -2.23 -1.47 -10.64
C ALA A 464 -3.47 -1.45 -11.56
N GLU A 465 -4.26 -2.52 -11.50
CA GLU A 465 -5.48 -2.66 -12.29
C GLU A 465 -6.58 -1.70 -11.81
N GLY A 466 -7.24 -1.01 -12.73
CA GLY A 466 -8.27 -0.02 -12.40
C GLY A 466 -7.75 1.18 -11.62
N LEU A 467 -6.43 1.40 -11.58
CA LEU A 467 -5.82 2.57 -10.95
C LEU A 467 -6.37 3.85 -11.57
N VAL A 468 -6.81 4.81 -10.75
CA VAL A 468 -7.17 6.16 -11.17
C VAL A 468 -6.16 7.13 -10.58
N CYS A 469 -5.27 7.67 -11.42
CA CYS A 469 -4.28 8.67 -11.03
C CYS A 469 -4.61 10.00 -11.73
N ARG A 470 -4.97 11.03 -10.97
CA ARG A 470 -5.32 12.36 -11.54
C ARG A 470 -4.09 13.19 -11.93
N GLY A 471 -2.91 12.83 -11.48
CA GLY A 471 -1.65 13.39 -11.96
C GLY A 471 -0.91 12.39 -12.83
N SER A 472 0.35 12.18 -12.49
CA SER A 472 1.31 11.43 -13.29
C SER A 472 1.67 10.10 -12.64
N VAL A 473 2.11 9.13 -13.44
CA VAL A 473 2.72 7.89 -12.99
C VAL A 473 4.17 7.85 -13.46
N TYR A 474 5.12 7.72 -12.53
CA TYR A 474 6.55 7.67 -12.83
C TYR A 474 7.10 6.28 -12.55
N LEU A 475 7.46 5.56 -13.61
CA LEU A 475 8.16 4.27 -13.60
C LEU A 475 9.56 4.45 -14.25
N ASN A 476 10.31 5.47 -13.84
CA ASN A 476 11.49 5.94 -14.56
C ASN A 476 12.80 5.84 -13.76
N GLU A 477 13.89 6.32 -14.37
CA GLU A 477 15.26 6.32 -13.85
C GLU A 477 15.74 4.90 -13.56
N LYS A 478 16.04 4.56 -12.30
CA LYS A 478 16.50 3.22 -11.91
C LYS A 478 15.35 2.31 -11.46
N PHE A 479 14.13 2.55 -11.94
CA PHE A 479 13.00 1.65 -11.69
C PHE A 479 13.31 0.26 -12.24
N VAL A 480 13.15 -0.77 -11.40
CA VAL A 480 13.33 -2.18 -11.79
C VAL A 480 12.12 -2.99 -11.37
N ALA A 481 11.46 -3.64 -12.33
CA ALA A 481 10.41 -4.62 -12.11
C ALA A 481 10.82 -5.98 -12.69
N LYS A 482 11.24 -6.89 -11.81
CA LYS A 482 11.48 -8.30 -12.15
C LYS A 482 10.21 -9.11 -11.87
N GLY A 483 9.45 -9.38 -12.92
CA GLY A 483 8.06 -9.88 -12.87
C GLY A 483 7.15 -9.08 -13.81
N LYS A 484 5.84 -9.31 -13.76
CA LYS A 484 4.88 -8.57 -14.61
C LYS A 484 4.49 -7.23 -13.97
N VAL A 485 4.36 -6.20 -14.80
CA VAL A 485 3.74 -4.92 -14.45
C VAL A 485 2.37 -4.87 -15.13
N LEU A 486 1.29 -4.85 -14.34
CA LEU A 486 -0.09 -4.82 -14.79
C LEU A 486 -0.71 -3.45 -14.54
N LEU A 487 -1.15 -2.77 -15.59
CA LEU A 487 -1.85 -1.48 -15.60
C LEU A 487 -3.18 -1.57 -16.36
N HIS A 488 -3.84 -2.72 -16.26
CA HIS A 488 -5.10 -2.95 -16.96
C HIS A 488 -6.17 -1.96 -16.51
N GLN A 489 -6.85 -1.33 -17.48
CA GLN A 489 -7.89 -0.33 -17.22
C GLN A 489 -7.43 0.87 -16.36
N ALA A 490 -6.12 1.08 -16.21
CA ALA A 490 -5.61 2.22 -15.48
C ALA A 490 -5.91 3.53 -16.23
N SER A 491 -6.29 4.57 -15.50
CA SER A 491 -6.56 5.91 -16.00
C SER A 491 -5.58 6.89 -15.36
N VAL A 492 -4.64 7.39 -16.16
CA VAL A 492 -3.64 8.40 -15.78
C VAL A 492 -3.99 9.70 -16.48
N ALA A 493 -4.36 10.74 -15.75
CA ALA A 493 -4.86 11.97 -16.37
C ALA A 493 -3.75 12.82 -17.01
N ARG A 494 -2.51 12.73 -16.50
CA ARG A 494 -1.35 13.41 -17.09
C ARG A 494 -0.47 12.39 -17.82
N GLN A 495 0.76 12.21 -17.38
CA GLN A 495 1.77 11.42 -18.08
C GLN A 495 2.06 10.09 -17.39
N LEU A 496 2.41 9.09 -18.19
CA LEU A 496 3.05 7.86 -17.76
C LEU A 496 4.47 7.83 -18.31
N ASP A 497 5.46 7.91 -17.42
CA ASP A 497 6.88 7.97 -17.79
C ASP A 497 7.62 6.68 -17.43
N CYS A 498 8.12 5.98 -18.45
CA CYS A 498 8.90 4.74 -18.34
C CYS A 498 10.37 4.94 -18.78
N THR A 499 10.89 6.17 -18.73
CA THR A 499 12.25 6.50 -19.18
C THR A 499 13.31 5.79 -18.33
N HIS A 500 14.26 5.11 -18.97
CA HIS A 500 15.34 4.33 -18.35
C HIS A 500 14.89 3.16 -17.44
N ALA A 501 13.61 2.81 -17.46
CA ALA A 501 13.07 1.71 -16.69
C ALA A 501 13.61 0.33 -17.13
N LYS A 502 13.80 -0.59 -16.18
CA LYS A 502 14.01 -2.03 -16.45
C LYS A 502 12.74 -2.81 -16.12
N ILE A 503 11.96 -3.13 -17.14
CA ILE A 503 10.67 -3.82 -17.02
C ILE A 503 10.76 -5.17 -17.73
N ASP A 504 10.51 -6.27 -17.02
CA ASP A 504 10.53 -7.62 -17.61
C ASP A 504 9.36 -7.84 -18.58
N ARG A 505 8.11 -7.57 -18.15
CA ARG A 505 6.90 -7.68 -18.97
C ARG A 505 5.91 -6.60 -18.58
N PHE A 506 5.27 -5.96 -19.55
CA PHE A 506 4.37 -4.82 -19.36
C PHE A 506 3.00 -5.09 -19.98
N TYR A 507 1.94 -5.09 -19.18
CA TYR A 507 0.57 -5.35 -19.64
C TYR A 507 -0.33 -4.21 -19.18
N ALA A 508 -0.83 -3.42 -20.12
CA ALA A 508 -1.61 -2.22 -19.88
C ALA A 508 -2.85 -2.16 -20.77
N ARG A 509 -3.53 -3.30 -20.98
CA ARG A 509 -4.77 -3.36 -21.77
C ARG A 509 -5.83 -2.37 -21.27
N CYS A 510 -6.49 -1.68 -22.19
CA CYS A 510 -7.52 -0.66 -21.92
C CYS A 510 -7.03 0.51 -21.04
N MET A 511 -5.72 0.78 -20.98
CA MET A 511 -5.17 1.92 -20.25
C MET A 511 -5.54 3.24 -20.94
N LYS A 512 -5.72 4.30 -20.15
CA LYS A 512 -5.91 5.67 -20.63
C LYS A 512 -4.82 6.57 -20.06
N VAL A 513 -4.13 7.33 -20.92
CA VAL A 513 -3.14 8.34 -20.52
C VAL A 513 -3.51 9.68 -21.17
N GLY A 514 -3.84 10.68 -20.37
CA GLY A 514 -4.40 11.94 -20.88
C GLY A 514 -3.41 12.80 -21.66
N THR A 515 -2.13 12.82 -21.25
CA THR A 515 -1.08 13.57 -21.95
C THR A 515 -0.02 12.64 -22.53
N ASN A 516 1.18 12.59 -21.97
CA ASN A 516 2.32 11.91 -22.57
C ASN A 516 2.44 10.47 -22.08
N PHE A 517 2.53 9.52 -23.01
CA PHE A 517 3.04 8.18 -22.73
C PHE A 517 4.50 8.10 -23.21
N ILE A 518 5.44 8.20 -22.27
CA ILE A 518 6.87 8.22 -22.54
C ILE A 518 7.42 6.79 -22.37
N TRP A 519 7.56 6.08 -23.49
CA TRP A 519 8.00 4.69 -23.54
C TRP A 519 9.45 4.58 -24.00
N ARG A 520 10.38 4.80 -23.06
CA ARG A 520 11.84 4.75 -23.31
C ARG A 520 12.56 3.88 -22.27
N PRO A 521 12.20 2.59 -22.12
CA PRO A 521 12.86 1.69 -21.17
C PRO A 521 14.35 1.51 -21.52
N GLN A 522 15.16 1.21 -20.51
CA GLN A 522 16.60 0.99 -20.69
C GLN A 522 16.89 -0.28 -21.52
N GLU A 523 16.05 -1.30 -21.38
CA GLU A 523 16.14 -2.58 -22.09
C GLU A 523 14.76 -2.94 -22.63
N THR A 524 14.70 -3.56 -23.81
CA THR A 524 13.43 -3.98 -24.43
C THR A 524 12.77 -5.06 -23.57
N PRO A 525 11.53 -4.86 -23.09
CA PRO A 525 10.82 -5.87 -22.30
C PRO A 525 10.56 -7.15 -23.10
N LYS A 526 10.37 -8.27 -22.41
CA LYS A 526 10.09 -9.57 -23.03
C LYS A 526 8.71 -9.63 -23.68
N ALA A 527 7.75 -8.86 -23.15
CA ALA A 527 6.39 -8.75 -23.67
C ALA A 527 5.79 -7.39 -23.32
N VAL A 528 5.02 -6.82 -24.25
CA VAL A 528 4.30 -5.56 -24.10
C VAL A 528 2.89 -5.71 -24.70
N ASP A 529 1.85 -5.52 -23.89
CA ASP A 529 0.46 -5.47 -24.34
C ASP A 529 -0.17 -4.13 -23.98
N VAL A 530 -0.50 -3.33 -24.99
CA VAL A 530 -1.21 -2.04 -24.85
C VAL A 530 -2.54 -2.06 -25.60
N SER A 531 -3.10 -3.25 -25.82
CA SER A 531 -4.34 -3.42 -26.57
C SER A 531 -5.49 -2.57 -26.02
N HIS A 532 -6.27 -1.97 -26.91
CA HIS A 532 -7.42 -1.12 -26.61
C HIS A 532 -7.11 0.11 -25.73
N SER A 533 -5.84 0.49 -25.60
CA SER A 533 -5.43 1.64 -24.79
C SER A 533 -5.48 2.93 -25.61
N HIS A 534 -5.74 4.04 -24.92
CA HIS A 534 -5.74 5.38 -25.51
C HIS A 534 -4.73 6.28 -24.78
N VAL A 535 -3.86 6.96 -25.53
CA VAL A 535 -2.89 7.91 -24.97
C VAL A 535 -2.93 9.23 -25.74
N GLY A 536 -2.59 10.36 -25.10
CA GLY A 536 -2.52 11.65 -25.79
C GLY A 536 -1.36 11.70 -26.80
N ASN A 537 -0.15 11.89 -26.30
CA ASN A 537 1.07 11.93 -27.11
C ASN A 537 1.96 10.71 -26.82
N LEU A 538 2.29 9.95 -27.88
CA LEU A 538 3.22 8.82 -27.79
C LEU A 538 4.66 9.29 -28.02
N GLN A 539 5.50 9.16 -26.99
CA GLN A 539 6.94 9.39 -27.06
C GLN A 539 7.69 8.08 -26.84
N ASP A 540 8.01 7.36 -27.90
CA ASP A 540 8.61 6.04 -27.81
C ASP A 540 9.97 5.94 -28.51
N LEU A 541 10.59 4.77 -28.45
CA LEU A 541 11.69 4.38 -29.34
C LEU A 541 11.29 3.09 -30.06
N PRO A 542 11.31 3.01 -31.41
CA PRO A 542 10.90 1.81 -32.13
C PRO A 542 11.62 0.52 -31.69
N ALA A 543 12.88 0.63 -31.23
CA ALA A 543 13.66 -0.50 -30.71
C ALA A 543 13.24 -0.98 -29.30
N SER A 544 12.49 -0.17 -28.55
CA SER A 544 12.03 -0.49 -27.20
C SER A 544 10.82 -1.43 -27.14
N TRP A 545 10.24 -1.76 -28.30
CA TRP A 545 9.12 -2.69 -28.42
C TRP A 545 9.63 -4.08 -28.82
N PRO A 546 9.21 -5.17 -28.15
CA PRO A 546 9.63 -6.50 -28.53
C PRO A 546 9.07 -6.92 -29.90
N GLY A 547 9.80 -7.78 -30.62
CA GLY A 547 9.33 -8.32 -31.90
C GLY A 547 8.31 -9.44 -31.75
N GLY A 548 7.54 -9.68 -32.81
CA GLY A 548 6.59 -10.79 -32.96
C GLY A 548 5.30 -10.64 -32.16
N GLN A 549 4.78 -11.77 -31.69
CA GLN A 549 3.57 -11.84 -30.85
C GLN A 549 3.76 -11.26 -29.43
N ALA A 550 5.00 -10.94 -29.06
CA ALA A 550 5.30 -10.34 -27.77
C ALA A 550 4.83 -8.87 -27.67
N THR A 551 4.54 -8.21 -28.80
CA THR A 551 3.96 -6.85 -28.83
C THR A 551 2.53 -6.89 -29.37
N THR A 552 1.56 -6.58 -28.51
CA THR A 552 0.14 -6.52 -28.88
C THR A 552 -0.35 -5.07 -28.91
N LEU A 553 -0.70 -4.58 -30.10
CA LEU A 553 -1.15 -3.20 -30.34
C LEU A 553 -2.61 -3.13 -30.82
N ALA A 554 -3.36 -4.23 -30.76
CA ALA A 554 -4.73 -4.28 -31.28
C ALA A 554 -5.62 -3.23 -30.60
N GLY A 555 -6.22 -2.32 -31.36
CA GLY A 555 -7.02 -1.23 -30.83
C GLY A 555 -6.25 -0.13 -30.06
N PHE A 556 -4.91 -0.11 -30.11
CA PHE A 556 -4.11 0.94 -29.50
C PHE A 556 -4.27 2.26 -30.26
N ALA A 557 -4.56 3.35 -29.53
CA ALA A 557 -4.84 4.66 -30.07
C ALA A 557 -3.97 5.73 -29.39
N PHE A 558 -3.34 6.61 -30.17
CA PHE A 558 -2.61 7.79 -29.70
C PHE A 558 -2.92 9.02 -30.57
N ASP A 559 -3.12 10.18 -29.98
CA ASP A 559 -3.60 11.38 -30.69
C ASP A 559 -2.46 12.08 -31.44
N GLU A 560 -1.26 12.09 -30.85
CA GLU A 560 -0.03 12.62 -31.43
C GLU A 560 1.13 11.62 -31.28
N VAL A 561 2.20 11.81 -32.07
CA VAL A 561 3.45 11.04 -31.97
C VAL A 561 4.65 11.98 -32.06
N ASP A 562 5.59 11.88 -31.11
CA ASP A 562 6.84 12.64 -31.13
C ASP A 562 7.95 11.86 -31.84
N ASP A 563 8.13 12.16 -33.13
CA ASP A 563 9.23 11.62 -33.94
C ASP A 563 10.40 12.60 -34.12
N GLU A 564 10.21 13.88 -33.82
CA GLU A 564 11.24 14.91 -34.03
C GLU A 564 12.37 14.76 -33.01
N GLY A 565 12.04 14.30 -31.79
CA GLY A 565 12.98 14.15 -30.70
C GLY A 565 13.51 15.50 -30.20
N VAL A 566 14.19 15.51 -29.06
CA VAL A 566 14.85 16.72 -28.53
C VAL A 566 16.27 16.87 -29.13
N SER A 567 16.85 15.78 -29.63
CA SER A 567 18.19 15.70 -30.21
C SER A 567 18.21 14.88 -31.52
N PRO A 568 19.20 15.08 -32.40
CA PRO A 568 19.32 14.30 -33.65
C PRO A 568 19.33 12.78 -33.43
N ASP A 569 19.88 12.32 -32.30
CA ASP A 569 19.99 10.91 -31.94
C ASP A 569 18.67 10.31 -31.44
N THR A 570 17.72 11.16 -31.04
CA THR A 570 16.37 10.74 -30.62
C THR A 570 15.33 10.91 -31.71
N ARG A 571 15.71 11.49 -32.87
CA ARG A 571 14.82 11.64 -34.02
C ARG A 571 14.51 10.30 -34.66
N ILE A 572 13.24 10.00 -34.85
CA ILE A 572 12.76 8.74 -35.40
C ILE A 572 12.54 8.87 -36.90
N THR A 573 13.24 8.04 -37.66
CA THR A 573 13.04 7.97 -39.12
C THR A 573 11.82 7.12 -39.45
N ILE A 574 11.18 7.45 -40.58
CA ILE A 574 10.04 6.67 -41.07
C ILE A 574 10.38 5.19 -41.31
N SER A 575 11.63 4.88 -41.65
CA SER A 575 12.10 3.51 -41.85
C SER A 575 12.07 2.73 -40.54
N GLN A 576 12.58 3.30 -39.45
CA GLN A 576 12.53 2.68 -38.12
C GLN A 576 11.08 2.45 -37.66
N ARG A 577 10.18 3.41 -37.91
CA ARG A 577 8.75 3.26 -37.60
C ARG A 577 8.09 2.12 -38.38
N LEU A 578 8.41 1.99 -39.68
CA LEU A 578 7.93 0.87 -40.50
C LEU A 578 8.48 -0.48 -40.05
N ASP A 579 9.75 -0.54 -39.64
CA ASP A 579 10.37 -1.78 -39.17
C ASP A 579 9.77 -2.24 -37.83
N TRP A 580 9.44 -1.30 -36.93
CA TRP A 580 8.66 -1.59 -35.74
C TRP A 580 7.27 -2.14 -36.06
N LEU A 581 6.52 -1.50 -36.96
CA LEU A 581 5.19 -1.97 -37.36
C LEU A 581 5.24 -3.37 -38.01
N ARG A 582 6.34 -3.70 -38.69
CA ARG A 582 6.56 -5.04 -39.27
C ARG A 582 6.92 -6.08 -38.24
N SER A 583 7.63 -5.69 -37.17
CA SER A 583 8.04 -6.61 -36.13
C SER A 583 6.88 -6.93 -35.18
N ALA A 584 6.04 -5.95 -34.83
CA ALA A 584 4.90 -6.14 -33.91
C ALA A 584 3.77 -7.02 -34.50
N ALA A 585 2.89 -7.53 -33.63
CA ALA A 585 1.68 -8.21 -34.07
C ALA A 585 0.81 -7.26 -34.93
N PHE A 586 0.32 -7.78 -36.07
CA PHE A 586 -0.34 -6.95 -37.07
C PHE A 586 -1.62 -6.30 -36.51
N ALA A 587 -1.61 -4.96 -36.40
CA ALA A 587 -2.71 -4.15 -35.90
C ALA A 587 -3.09 -3.07 -36.93
N PRO A 588 -4.13 -3.29 -37.77
CA PRO A 588 -4.52 -2.36 -38.84
C PRO A 588 -4.82 -0.94 -38.35
N ASP A 589 -5.36 -0.80 -37.15
CA ASP A 589 -5.80 0.48 -36.58
C ASP A 589 -4.62 1.43 -36.33
N VAL A 590 -3.50 0.89 -35.85
CA VAL A 590 -2.27 1.67 -35.58
C VAL A 590 -1.72 2.28 -36.87
N TYR A 591 -1.68 1.50 -37.96
CA TYR A 591 -1.27 2.01 -39.26
C TYR A 591 -2.19 3.13 -39.74
N GLN A 592 -3.51 2.95 -39.64
CA GLN A 592 -4.48 3.96 -40.07
C GLN A 592 -4.35 5.25 -39.27
N ARG A 593 -4.09 5.14 -37.97
CA ARG A 593 -3.91 6.31 -37.10
C ARG A 593 -2.64 7.08 -37.43
N LEU A 594 -1.50 6.39 -37.59
CA LEU A 594 -0.26 7.02 -38.05
C LEU A 594 -0.43 7.74 -39.40
N VAL A 595 -1.16 7.12 -40.35
CA VAL A 595 -1.45 7.78 -41.64
C VAL A 595 -2.20 9.10 -41.43
N ARG A 596 -3.20 9.13 -40.54
CA ARG A 596 -3.97 10.36 -40.25
C ARG A 596 -3.10 11.41 -39.56
N ILE A 597 -2.28 11.02 -38.59
CA ILE A 597 -1.40 11.93 -37.85
C ILE A 597 -0.39 12.58 -38.80
N TYR A 598 0.39 11.78 -39.55
CA TYR A 598 1.36 12.35 -40.51
C TYR A 598 0.71 13.16 -41.64
N GLN A 599 -0.55 12.89 -41.99
CA GLN A 599 -1.29 13.75 -42.92
C GLN A 599 -1.64 15.10 -42.28
N GLY A 600 -2.11 15.08 -41.04
CA GLY A 600 -2.39 16.29 -40.26
C GLY A 600 -1.14 17.16 -40.07
N ASP A 601 0.01 16.54 -39.82
CA ASP A 601 1.29 17.22 -39.60
C ASP A 601 1.96 17.70 -40.91
N GLY A 602 1.29 17.58 -42.07
CA GLY A 602 1.85 17.98 -43.37
C GLY A 602 2.91 17.03 -43.95
N HIS A 603 3.21 15.91 -43.30
CA HIS A 603 4.18 14.90 -43.72
C HIS A 603 3.57 13.86 -44.68
N SER A 604 3.03 14.32 -45.83
CA SER A 604 2.32 13.47 -46.80
C SER A 604 3.14 12.27 -47.30
N ASP A 605 4.45 12.41 -47.42
CA ASP A 605 5.35 11.33 -47.84
C ASP A 605 5.47 10.22 -46.81
N LYS A 606 5.54 10.57 -45.51
CA LYS A 606 5.57 9.59 -44.41
C LYS A 606 4.25 8.82 -44.36
N ALA A 607 3.12 9.54 -44.42
CA ALA A 607 1.79 8.96 -44.46
C ALA A 607 1.60 7.98 -45.62
N ARG A 608 2.05 8.37 -46.82
CA ARG A 608 1.98 7.52 -48.02
C ARG A 608 2.75 6.21 -47.84
N ARG A 609 3.96 6.26 -47.27
CA ARG A 609 4.79 5.05 -47.05
C ARG A 609 4.12 4.07 -46.08
N ILE A 610 3.50 4.57 -45.01
CA ILE A 610 2.77 3.73 -44.04
C ILE A 610 1.51 3.14 -44.65
N ALA A 611 0.76 3.91 -45.45
CA ALA A 611 -0.43 3.41 -46.14
C ALA A 611 -0.11 2.26 -47.12
N ILE A 612 1.01 2.35 -47.83
CA ILE A 612 1.50 1.27 -48.71
C ILE A 612 1.86 0.03 -47.89
N GLU A 613 2.56 0.20 -46.77
CA GLU A 613 2.94 -0.94 -45.91
C GLU A 613 1.72 -1.62 -45.27
N LEU A 614 0.71 -0.86 -44.86
CA LEU A 614 -0.57 -1.39 -44.38
C LEU A 614 -1.21 -2.32 -45.42
N GLN A 615 -1.27 -1.89 -46.69
CA GLN A 615 -1.81 -2.73 -47.76
C GLN A 615 -0.97 -3.98 -48.02
N ARG A 616 0.36 -3.88 -47.91
CA ARG A 616 1.27 -5.04 -48.04
C ARG A 616 1.06 -6.07 -46.94
N GLN A 617 1.00 -5.65 -45.68
CA GLN A 617 0.78 -6.56 -44.54
C GLN A 617 -0.60 -7.23 -44.58
N ARG A 618 -1.67 -6.48 -44.89
CA ARG A 618 -3.02 -7.05 -45.07
C ARG A 618 -3.07 -8.19 -46.10
N ARG A 619 -2.22 -8.14 -47.13
CA ARG A 619 -2.17 -9.16 -48.19
C ARG A 619 -1.25 -10.33 -47.89
N ARG A 620 -0.27 -10.17 -46.99
CA ARG A 620 0.60 -11.26 -46.50
C ARG A 620 -0.15 -12.21 -45.56
N GLN A 621 -1.24 -11.76 -44.95
CA GLN A 621 -2.15 -12.60 -44.18
C GLN A 621 -3.38 -13.00 -45.02
N PRO A 622 -3.38 -14.14 -45.73
CA PRO A 622 -4.52 -14.58 -46.54
C PRO A 622 -5.79 -14.92 -45.74
N ASP A 623 -5.71 -15.08 -44.41
CA ASP A 623 -6.79 -15.62 -43.58
C ASP A 623 -7.87 -14.65 -43.12
N LEU A 624 -7.72 -13.33 -43.31
CA LEU A 624 -8.74 -12.36 -42.86
C LEU A 624 -9.95 -12.23 -43.81
N LYS A 625 -9.92 -12.87 -44.99
CA LYS A 625 -11.06 -12.88 -45.94
C LYS A 625 -12.01 -14.06 -45.79
N LEU A 626 -11.66 -15.11 -45.04
CA LEU A 626 -12.47 -16.33 -44.94
C LEU A 626 -13.47 -16.35 -43.77
N ARG A 627 -13.53 -15.30 -42.93
CA ARG A 627 -14.28 -15.35 -41.66
C ARG A 627 -15.43 -14.33 -41.49
N ARG A 628 -15.80 -13.57 -42.53
CA ARG A 628 -16.87 -12.55 -42.44
C ARG A 628 -18.01 -12.65 -43.45
N ASP A 629 -18.22 -13.78 -44.11
CA ASP A 629 -19.50 -14.00 -44.76
C ASP A 629 -19.87 -15.48 -44.76
N GLY A 630 -20.88 -15.81 -43.97
CA GLY A 630 -21.51 -17.12 -43.95
C GLY A 630 -22.46 -17.25 -45.13
N SER A 631 -21.92 -17.44 -46.33
CA SER A 631 -22.69 -17.97 -47.46
C SER A 631 -21.81 -18.84 -48.34
N ASN A 632 -22.35 -19.99 -48.71
CA ASN A 632 -21.70 -21.04 -49.49
C ASN A 632 -21.14 -20.52 -50.83
N GLY A 633 -19.85 -20.25 -50.88
CA GLY A 633 -19.14 -19.95 -52.11
C GLY A 633 -17.83 -20.71 -52.17
N ARG A 634 -17.83 -21.89 -52.82
CA ARG A 634 -16.61 -22.56 -53.29
C ARG A 634 -15.91 -21.62 -54.27
N VAL A 635 -14.99 -20.79 -53.79
CA VAL A 635 -14.10 -20.03 -54.65
C VAL A 635 -12.95 -20.94 -55.05
N TRP A 636 -12.84 -21.22 -56.35
CA TRP A 636 -11.83 -22.07 -56.94
C TRP A 636 -10.42 -21.51 -56.67
N ASN A 637 -9.58 -22.33 -56.05
CA ASN A 637 -8.17 -22.05 -55.74
C ASN A 637 -7.25 -22.24 -56.99
N LEU A 638 -7.69 -21.80 -58.18
CA LEU A 638 -6.85 -21.79 -59.38
C LEU A 638 -6.23 -20.41 -59.57
N GLY A 639 -4.98 -20.24 -59.14
CA GLY A 639 -4.24 -19.01 -59.47
C GLY A 639 -3.00 -18.67 -58.66
N GLY A 640 -2.49 -19.55 -57.79
CA GLY A 640 -1.33 -19.27 -56.93
C GLY A 640 -0.12 -18.59 -57.62
N PRO A 641 0.38 -19.09 -58.77
CA PRO A 641 1.51 -18.46 -59.47
C PRO A 641 1.12 -17.24 -60.33
N LEU A 642 -0.04 -17.27 -60.99
CA LEU A 642 -0.55 -16.16 -61.82
C LEU A 642 -0.86 -14.91 -60.98
N LEU A 643 -1.45 -15.09 -59.79
CA LEU A 643 -1.69 -14.00 -58.85
C LEU A 643 -0.39 -13.42 -58.29
N ARG A 644 0.65 -14.24 -58.07
CA ARG A 644 1.97 -13.76 -57.63
C ARG A 644 2.67 -12.93 -58.71
N LEU A 645 2.62 -13.39 -59.96
CA LEU A 645 3.11 -12.63 -61.13
C LEU A 645 2.35 -11.33 -61.31
N TRP A 646 1.02 -11.35 -61.20
CA TRP A 646 0.19 -10.16 -61.24
C TRP A 646 0.48 -9.18 -60.09
N ASN A 647 0.72 -9.69 -58.87
CA ASN A 647 1.09 -8.88 -57.72
C ASN A 647 2.49 -8.26 -57.86
N TRP A 648 3.46 -9.01 -58.38
CA TRP A 648 4.79 -8.48 -58.70
C TRP A 648 4.71 -7.37 -59.74
N PHE A 649 3.92 -7.60 -60.80
CA PHE A 649 3.67 -6.60 -61.84
C PHE A 649 3.08 -5.32 -61.22
N LEU A 650 1.99 -5.41 -60.45
CA LEU A 650 1.34 -4.25 -59.82
C LEU A 650 2.25 -3.48 -58.83
N ASP A 651 3.09 -4.17 -58.05
CA ASP A 651 4.01 -3.52 -57.11
C ASP A 651 5.13 -2.75 -57.85
N LYS A 652 5.62 -3.26 -58.98
CA LYS A 652 6.65 -2.60 -59.80
C LYS A 652 6.11 -1.51 -60.71
N SER A 653 4.97 -1.72 -61.37
CA SER A 653 4.43 -0.80 -62.38
C SER A 653 3.53 0.29 -61.78
N VAL A 654 2.61 -0.08 -60.89
CA VAL A 654 1.51 0.80 -60.43
C VAL A 654 1.71 1.32 -59.01
N SER A 655 2.50 0.62 -58.17
CA SER A 655 2.67 0.90 -56.74
C SER A 655 1.33 1.23 -56.07
N TYR A 656 0.30 0.42 -56.39
CA TYR A 656 -1.05 0.49 -55.85
C TYR A 656 -1.77 1.84 -56.02
N GLY A 657 -1.58 2.52 -57.17
CA GLY A 657 -2.38 3.68 -57.59
C GLY A 657 -1.73 5.03 -57.30
N TYR A 658 -0.50 5.05 -56.78
CA TYR A 658 0.15 6.29 -56.35
C TYR A 658 1.29 6.77 -57.27
N ALA A 659 1.64 6.04 -58.34
CA ALA A 659 2.76 6.37 -59.23
C ALA A 659 2.41 6.24 -60.73
N PHE A 660 1.34 6.92 -61.18
CA PHE A 660 0.87 6.90 -62.57
C PHE A 660 1.96 7.21 -63.62
N HIS A 661 2.95 8.04 -63.28
CA HIS A 661 4.05 8.40 -64.17
C HIS A 661 4.88 7.19 -64.64
N ARG A 662 5.05 6.15 -63.81
CA ARG A 662 5.82 4.94 -64.19
C ARG A 662 5.09 4.10 -65.24
N LEU A 663 3.77 4.02 -65.10
CA LEU A 663 2.90 3.33 -66.03
C LEU A 663 2.94 4.02 -67.41
N LEU A 664 2.89 5.35 -67.42
CA LEU A 664 2.98 6.15 -68.64
C LEU A 664 4.36 6.01 -69.31
N LEU A 665 5.46 5.99 -68.54
CA LEU A 665 6.80 5.74 -69.06
C LEU A 665 6.94 4.35 -69.69
N LEU A 666 6.39 3.30 -69.06
CA LEU A 666 6.42 1.93 -69.61
C LEU A 666 5.59 1.82 -70.90
N ALA A 667 4.43 2.49 -70.98
CA ALA A 667 3.63 2.56 -72.19
C ALA A 667 4.40 3.23 -73.34
N VAL A 668 5.02 4.39 -73.07
CA VAL A 668 5.82 5.11 -74.06
C VAL A 668 7.02 4.27 -74.51
N LEU A 669 7.71 3.58 -73.60
CA LEU A 669 8.82 2.70 -73.95
C LEU A 669 8.36 1.53 -74.84
N CYS A 670 7.27 0.87 -74.48
CA CYS A 670 6.72 -0.24 -75.27
C CYS A 670 6.25 0.23 -76.66
N TRP A 671 5.68 1.43 -76.74
CA TRP A 671 5.29 2.07 -77.99
C TRP A 671 6.50 2.37 -78.88
N VAL A 672 7.57 2.97 -78.34
CA VAL A 672 8.79 3.29 -79.08
C VAL A 672 9.50 2.02 -79.58
N VAL A 673 9.61 0.99 -78.75
CA VAL A 673 10.21 -0.30 -79.14
C VAL A 673 9.39 -0.96 -80.25
N SER A 674 8.06 -0.96 -80.12
CA SER A 674 7.17 -1.51 -81.14
C SER A 674 7.26 -0.72 -82.44
N TRP A 675 7.29 0.62 -82.37
CA TRP A 675 7.47 1.48 -83.53
C TRP A 675 8.75 1.11 -84.27
N PHE A 676 9.88 1.02 -83.55
CA PHE A 676 11.15 0.61 -84.15
C PHE A 676 11.08 -0.77 -84.81
N LEU A 677 10.52 -1.78 -84.12
CA LEU A 677 10.38 -3.13 -84.67
C LEU A 677 9.49 -3.17 -85.93
N PHE A 678 8.39 -2.43 -85.97
CA PHE A 678 7.51 -2.38 -87.14
C PHE A 678 8.06 -1.53 -88.28
N THR A 679 8.93 -0.53 -88.01
CA THR A 679 9.70 0.15 -89.08
C THR A 679 10.70 -0.79 -89.73
N LEU A 680 11.39 -1.61 -88.94
CA LEU A 680 12.28 -2.65 -89.47
C LEU A 680 11.49 -3.71 -90.26
N ALA A 681 10.33 -4.12 -89.76
CA ALA A 681 9.44 -5.06 -90.45
C ALA A 681 8.94 -4.50 -91.80
N GLN A 682 8.59 -3.21 -91.85
CA GLN A 682 8.24 -2.52 -93.09
C GLN A 682 9.41 -2.50 -94.08
N GLY A 683 10.61 -2.14 -93.61
CA GLY A 683 11.82 -2.10 -94.45
C GLY A 683 12.21 -3.46 -95.04
N GLN A 684 11.87 -4.56 -94.35
CA GLN A 684 12.11 -5.93 -94.79
C GLN A 684 10.92 -6.57 -95.53
N GLY A 685 9.82 -5.83 -95.76
CA GLY A 685 8.64 -6.35 -96.45
C GLY A 685 7.87 -7.43 -95.68
N LEU A 686 8.00 -7.48 -94.36
CA LEU A 686 7.42 -8.51 -93.48
C LEU A 686 5.97 -8.21 -93.07
N MET A 687 5.41 -7.08 -93.49
CA MET A 687 4.02 -6.71 -93.24
C MET A 687 3.17 -7.04 -94.47
N ILE A 688 2.17 -7.89 -94.29
CA ILE A 688 1.26 -8.33 -95.34
C ILE A 688 -0.14 -7.81 -95.09
N ALA A 689 -0.90 -7.70 -96.18
CA ALA A 689 -2.31 -7.40 -96.13
C ALA A 689 -3.08 -8.53 -95.44
N ALA A 690 -3.81 -8.20 -94.37
CA ALA A 690 -4.75 -9.07 -93.67
C ALA A 690 -5.87 -9.43 -94.64
N ALA A 691 -5.81 -10.66 -95.18
CA ALA A 691 -6.71 -11.10 -96.23
C ALA A 691 -8.14 -11.26 -95.70
N ALA A 692 -8.99 -10.27 -95.93
CA ALA A 692 -10.43 -10.41 -95.83
C ALA A 692 -11.07 -10.10 -97.19
N GLY A 693 -11.17 -11.13 -98.04
CA GLY A 693 -12.20 -11.18 -99.11
C GLY A 693 -11.96 -10.43 -100.42
N GLN A 694 -10.72 -10.18 -100.86
CA GLN A 694 -10.47 -9.56 -102.17
C GLN A 694 -9.82 -10.51 -103.19
N SER A 695 -10.47 -10.64 -104.35
CA SER A 695 -9.96 -11.29 -105.56
C SER A 695 -9.10 -10.29 -106.35
N GLY A 696 -7.89 -9.98 -105.86
CA GLY A 696 -6.96 -9.06 -106.51
C GLY A 696 -5.52 -9.19 -105.97
N PRO A 697 -4.51 -8.63 -106.66
CA PRO A 697 -3.12 -8.67 -106.19
C PRO A 697 -3.00 -7.97 -104.83
N ARG A 698 -2.31 -8.63 -103.88
CA ARG A 698 -2.19 -8.13 -102.50
C ARG A 698 -1.49 -6.75 -102.50
N PRO A 699 -2.10 -5.70 -101.91
CA PRO A 699 -1.48 -4.37 -101.85
C PRO A 699 -0.19 -4.42 -101.03
N ARG A 700 0.85 -3.73 -101.52
CA ARG A 700 2.15 -3.59 -100.84
C ARG A 700 2.12 -2.45 -99.84
N VAL A 701 2.99 -2.54 -98.82
CA VAL A 701 3.06 -1.65 -97.65
C VAL A 701 3.15 -0.15 -98.00
N SER A 702 3.67 0.19 -99.18
CA SER A 702 3.85 1.57 -99.69
C SER A 702 2.85 2.01 -100.76
N GLU A 703 1.95 1.14 -101.22
CA GLU A 703 0.98 1.40 -102.29
C GLU A 703 -0.45 1.36 -101.73
N CYS A 704 -0.89 2.47 -101.12
CA CYS A 704 -2.25 2.54 -100.57
C CYS A 704 -3.31 2.96 -101.61
N THR A 705 -4.52 2.47 -101.40
CA THR A 705 -5.71 2.79 -102.21
C THR A 705 -6.76 3.48 -101.34
N ALA A 706 -7.76 4.13 -101.94
CA ALA A 706 -8.83 4.78 -101.17
C ALA A 706 -9.57 3.82 -100.22
N SER A 707 -9.58 2.52 -100.54
CA SER A 707 -10.18 1.43 -99.76
C SER A 707 -9.22 0.73 -98.78
N TYR A 708 -7.92 1.01 -98.83
CA TYR A 708 -6.90 0.30 -98.04
C TYR A 708 -5.78 1.26 -97.56
N PRO A 709 -5.71 1.59 -96.25
CA PRO A 709 -4.80 2.61 -95.75
C PRO A 709 -3.33 2.18 -95.82
N CYS A 710 -2.45 3.16 -96.04
CA CYS A 710 -1.00 2.96 -95.97
C CYS A 710 -0.59 2.49 -94.56
N PHE A 711 0.40 1.60 -94.48
CA PHE A 711 0.92 1.14 -93.19
C PHE A 711 1.74 2.24 -92.53
N VAL A 712 1.34 2.62 -91.32
CA VAL A 712 2.08 3.58 -90.49
C VAL A 712 2.54 2.87 -89.22
N PRO A 713 3.84 2.53 -89.10
CA PRO A 713 4.37 1.72 -87.98
C PRO A 713 4.07 2.29 -86.59
N SER A 714 4.12 3.62 -86.42
CA SER A 714 3.87 4.29 -85.14
C SER A 714 2.40 4.21 -84.72
N ILE A 715 1.47 4.42 -85.66
CA ILE A 715 0.02 4.33 -85.44
C ILE A 715 -0.39 2.89 -85.18
N TYR A 716 0.16 1.95 -85.95
CA TYR A 716 -0.04 0.51 -85.73
C TYR A 716 0.42 0.08 -84.32
N SER A 717 1.60 0.54 -83.89
CA SER A 717 2.12 0.28 -82.54
C SER A 717 1.25 0.89 -81.43
N MET A 718 0.69 2.07 -81.69
CA MET A 718 -0.17 2.77 -80.73
C MET A 718 -1.53 2.06 -80.60
N GLU A 719 -2.11 1.65 -81.71
CA GLU A 719 -3.38 0.91 -81.77
C GLU A 719 -3.27 -0.45 -81.07
N LEU A 720 -2.13 -1.14 -81.21
CA LEU A 720 -1.89 -2.40 -80.49
C LEU A 720 -1.82 -2.22 -78.96
N LEU A 721 -1.29 -1.10 -78.49
CA LEU A 721 -1.12 -0.82 -77.07
C LEU A 721 -2.40 -0.27 -76.40
N LEU A 722 -3.28 0.38 -77.19
CA LEU A 722 -4.51 1.02 -76.72
C LEU A 722 -5.75 0.19 -77.08
N PRO A 723 -6.20 -0.73 -76.21
CA PRO A 723 -7.22 -1.73 -76.55
C PRO A 723 -8.59 -1.18 -76.96
N VAL A 724 -8.88 0.09 -76.66
CA VAL A 724 -10.19 0.72 -76.90
C VAL A 724 -10.20 1.59 -78.16
N VAL A 725 -9.03 1.90 -78.74
CA VAL A 725 -8.92 2.81 -79.89
C VAL A 725 -8.78 1.97 -81.17
N ASN A 726 -9.63 2.25 -82.17
CA ASN A 726 -9.51 1.66 -83.50
C ASN A 726 -9.08 2.74 -84.49
N LEU A 727 -7.82 2.68 -84.92
CA LEU A 727 -7.18 3.58 -85.88
C LEU A 727 -7.10 2.96 -87.29
N ARG A 728 -7.74 1.80 -87.48
CA ARG A 728 -7.82 1.06 -88.75
C ARG A 728 -6.46 0.68 -89.34
N GLN A 729 -5.43 0.44 -88.54
CA GLN A 729 -4.15 -0.12 -89.00
C GLN A 729 -4.08 -1.62 -88.73
N VAL A 730 -4.45 -2.06 -87.53
CA VAL A 730 -4.38 -3.49 -87.09
C VAL A 730 -5.39 -4.38 -87.83
N THR A 731 -6.49 -3.82 -88.32
CA THR A 731 -7.48 -4.56 -89.13
C THR A 731 -7.00 -4.86 -90.55
N TYR A 732 -6.03 -4.09 -91.05
CA TYR A 732 -5.54 -4.21 -92.43
C TYR A 732 -4.15 -4.86 -92.46
N TRP A 733 -3.25 -4.61 -91.52
CA TRP A 733 -1.88 -5.10 -91.63
C TRP A 733 -1.58 -6.22 -90.62
N LEU A 734 -0.91 -7.28 -91.05
CA LEU A 734 -0.46 -8.38 -90.19
C LEU A 734 1.00 -8.74 -90.51
N PRO A 735 1.83 -9.12 -89.51
CA PRO A 735 3.14 -9.69 -89.77
C PRO A 735 3.03 -11.04 -90.49
N ASP A 736 3.88 -11.28 -91.49
CA ASP A 736 3.91 -12.53 -92.23
C ASP A 736 4.55 -13.65 -91.40
N PHE A 737 3.72 -14.57 -90.92
CA PHE A 737 4.15 -15.70 -90.11
C PHE A 737 4.89 -16.80 -90.92
N ALA A 738 4.69 -16.85 -92.24
CA ALA A 738 5.09 -18.00 -93.06
C ALA A 738 6.50 -17.87 -93.67
N VAL A 739 7.01 -16.66 -93.83
CA VAL A 739 8.17 -16.40 -94.71
C VAL A 739 9.51 -16.23 -93.96
N SER A 740 9.53 -15.76 -92.71
CA SER A 740 10.79 -15.58 -91.96
C SER A 740 10.69 -15.86 -90.44
N PRO A 741 11.80 -16.23 -89.78
CA PRO A 741 11.85 -16.35 -88.31
C PRO A 741 11.49 -15.03 -87.61
N LEU A 742 11.89 -13.89 -88.20
CA LEU A 742 11.57 -12.55 -87.69
C LEU A 742 10.06 -12.26 -87.75
N GLY A 743 9.37 -12.69 -88.82
CA GLY A 743 7.92 -12.56 -88.94
C GLY A 743 7.16 -13.31 -87.84
N LYS A 744 7.61 -14.52 -87.47
CA LYS A 744 7.06 -15.26 -86.31
C LYS A 744 7.28 -14.51 -84.99
N VAL A 745 8.46 -13.94 -84.79
CA VAL A 745 8.77 -13.15 -83.59
C VAL A 745 7.89 -11.90 -83.50
N LEU A 746 7.72 -11.16 -84.61
CA LEU A 746 6.83 -10.00 -84.71
C LEU A 746 5.38 -10.38 -84.42
N TRP A 747 4.94 -11.56 -84.84
CA TRP A 747 3.59 -12.04 -84.58
C TRP A 747 3.34 -12.34 -83.09
N TYR A 748 4.29 -12.99 -82.41
CA TYR A 748 4.23 -13.13 -80.94
C TYR A 748 4.37 -11.80 -80.21
N TRP A 749 5.13 -10.84 -80.77
CA TRP A 749 5.25 -9.49 -80.23
C TRP A 749 3.92 -8.73 -80.28
N VAL A 750 3.16 -8.85 -81.38
CA VAL A 750 1.79 -8.28 -81.48
C VAL A 750 0.91 -8.76 -80.32
N TRP A 751 0.90 -10.06 -80.05
CA TRP A 751 0.16 -10.62 -78.91
C TRP A 751 0.67 -10.10 -77.57
N ALA A 752 1.99 -10.03 -77.38
CA ALA A 752 2.58 -9.52 -76.16
C ALA A 752 2.18 -8.06 -75.89
N VAL A 753 2.19 -7.20 -76.92
CA VAL A 753 1.79 -5.79 -76.81
C VAL A 753 0.29 -5.65 -76.51
N ILE A 754 -0.57 -6.44 -77.17
CA ILE A 754 -2.02 -6.43 -76.90
C ILE A 754 -2.30 -6.86 -75.45
N ILE A 755 -1.69 -7.96 -75.00
CA ILE A 755 -1.84 -8.45 -73.62
C ILE A 755 -1.36 -7.37 -72.63
N PHE A 756 -0.22 -6.75 -72.91
CA PHE A 756 0.32 -5.66 -72.08
C PHE A 756 -0.62 -4.44 -72.05
N GLY A 757 -1.19 -4.04 -73.19
CA GLY A 757 -2.17 -2.96 -73.30
C GLY A 757 -3.42 -3.21 -72.47
N TRP A 758 -3.98 -4.42 -72.52
CA TRP A 758 -5.11 -4.82 -71.68
C TRP A 758 -4.75 -4.89 -70.19
N MET A 759 -3.58 -5.41 -69.83
CA MET A 759 -3.08 -5.39 -68.44
C MET A 759 -2.99 -3.96 -67.90
N MET A 760 -2.51 -3.01 -68.72
CA MET A 760 -2.43 -1.60 -68.39
C MET A 760 -3.81 -0.96 -68.24
N ALA A 761 -4.75 -1.20 -69.16
CA ALA A 761 -6.11 -0.66 -69.11
C ALA A 761 -6.85 -1.12 -67.84
N ILE A 762 -6.74 -2.40 -67.49
CA ILE A 762 -7.33 -2.96 -66.26
C ILE A 762 -6.69 -2.34 -65.01
N ALA A 763 -5.37 -2.17 -65.00
CA ALA A 763 -4.67 -1.52 -63.89
C ALA A 763 -5.06 -0.04 -63.72
N LEU A 764 -5.24 0.68 -64.84
CA LEU A 764 -5.69 2.08 -64.85
C LEU A 764 -7.13 2.20 -64.34
N ALA A 765 -8.05 1.35 -64.82
CA ALA A 765 -9.44 1.33 -64.37
C ALA A 765 -9.55 1.03 -62.87
N GLY A 766 -8.78 0.05 -62.36
CA GLY A 766 -8.71 -0.25 -60.92
C GLY A 766 -8.10 0.88 -60.08
N GLY A 767 -7.13 1.62 -60.63
CA GLY A 767 -6.52 2.79 -59.97
C GLY A 767 -7.47 3.99 -59.89
N ILE A 768 -8.17 4.29 -60.99
CA ILE A 768 -9.12 5.42 -61.08
C ILE A 768 -10.34 5.17 -60.19
N GLY A 769 -10.85 3.93 -60.13
CA GLY A 769 -11.97 3.59 -59.24
C GLY A 769 -11.71 3.87 -57.76
N HIS A 770 -10.47 3.75 -57.30
CA HIS A 770 -10.08 4.07 -55.91
C HIS A 770 -9.92 5.57 -55.63
N LEU A 771 -9.70 6.40 -56.65
CA LEU A 771 -9.64 7.86 -56.51
C LEU A 771 -11.04 8.47 -56.33
N PHE A 772 -12.07 7.87 -56.94
CA PHE A 772 -13.44 8.36 -56.85
C PHE A 772 -14.20 7.86 -55.60
N SER A 773 -13.82 6.73 -54.99
CA SER A 773 -14.47 6.23 -53.77
C SER A 773 -14.04 6.94 -52.47
N ARG A 774 -13.25 8.02 -52.55
CA ARG A 774 -12.71 8.78 -51.41
C ARG A 774 -13.45 10.10 -51.13
N ARG A 775 -14.63 10.31 -51.71
CA ARG A 775 -15.39 11.56 -51.59
C ARG A 775 -16.72 11.49 -50.84
N ASP A 776 -17.08 10.35 -50.26
CA ASP A 776 -18.25 10.22 -49.38
C ASP A 776 -17.83 9.86 -47.94
#